data_AF-A0A495ZZA8-F1
#
_entry.id   AF-A0A495ZZA8-F1
#
_cell.length_a   1.000
_cell.length_b   1.000
_cell.length_c   1.000
_cell.angle_alpha   90.00
_cell.angle_beta   90.00
_cell.angle_gamma   90.00
#
_symmetry.space_group_name_H-M   'P 1'
#
loop_
_entity.id
_entity.type
_entity.pdbx_description
1 polymer ?
#
loop_
_entity_poly.entity_id
_entity_poly.type
_entity_poly.pdbx_seq_one_letter_code
_entity_poly.pdbx_strand_id
1 'polypeptide(L)'
;MANNAWHEHCILRDDVRQGTLELAEFAADLYAVRTGDAPNVYRVPNLFFDRTYPTYNLKTLARDVLRRLAGEGGNPVITLQVAYGGGKTHALIALLHLAEHGIELQTHSTVREFTGFSGLDTLPRARVAILPFDKFDVKNGLSVVGPNGEKRQVKTPWGALAYQLAGDEGLEKVAEHEAGYTTPAEPILVDLLKMPQTEGLSTLILLDEALMYTRGAVDTDRNRLGTLRDFFQGLTQAIGKVRHSAIVASLITAEIIADDPTSVSVLNMLEGVFRRLEHNVEPVSRDDVSELLRRRLFESVPPERMRRAVVDHLVASRQRLPLREVDKHQEAYDELLRSYPFHPDLIEVFYQKWTQLNNFQGTRGMFRTFALMLREAAGKDPTAFVGPGALLTTDTGLSDVLQELVRACDEGTQWTPILTGELERARNIQKDLPLLKSREVEAAVLSTFLHSQPIGQKAELADLYLLLAHADIDPMSIEKGLSDWREVSWFLKENASSWALGTTPNLTNMHVRAMARITEDQITENLEKRIRDAALGRNTDEVRPHTLPNSPADVSDNPEFHFVVAGPAWTAVPGENVSDALAAFFNRTYPNTVIVLASENARLIGLRQRIRKILAWQNIENGDDMNLLSEPQKALLLQRKQEDETGILESVISAYSVLIAVDEDGDVKASLLPSGPESPFERVKAALVEEDRLLTTSLDPDLLTPDSFFDIWGEDETAKPVQGLYGMFASLSRLPRMLNRQVFVDTLRRGVTEGRVVLRTVRPDGSQNTYWRETLATDEDYWQKALEIVPIEHAELHTLSAELLVPGQLPELWQDGDLLITVGTIREFFNGDGVPKLASDEILLEAIRAAVQNGLLMARRQGKAHLKEIIPDTEITDDLELLAPLEPIRGSELSHKALPDAWEHETSSIDKIMHALEVIKGSPIPWSLIIDAVNDARDKKLFEFIDGSPSWPCAPEEADKVGLKVSQAPVTIDPKDLIGNDAESAWKSGQSTLALIKEALEAKRGVSIPDDVFRYAVEQAIKVGIIASDQSLTNGFYKIRVRKPAWMRHAESELTEIEIQDLAEMVIDLADIAPELDFKFRISITAEGESPSNEVLEKINEVFQKVTDKLKFD
;
A
#
# COMPACT_ATOMS: atom_id res chain seq x y z
N MET A 1 -42.67 4.67 -36.82
CA MET A 1 -42.08 3.35 -37.11
C MET A 1 -40.67 3.22 -36.55
N ALA A 2 -39.78 4.20 -36.75
CA ALA A 2 -38.42 4.15 -36.21
C ALA A 2 -38.32 3.78 -34.73
N ASN A 3 -39.19 4.34 -33.89
CA ASN A 3 -39.21 4.10 -32.43
C ASN A 3 -40.42 3.25 -31.99
N ASN A 4 -41.10 2.58 -32.92
CA ASN A 4 -42.23 1.73 -32.59
C ASN A 4 -41.73 0.33 -32.20
N ALA A 5 -42.44 -0.32 -31.28
CA ALA A 5 -42.11 -1.68 -30.87
C ALA A 5 -42.23 -2.66 -32.05
N TRP A 6 -41.42 -3.72 -32.06
CA TRP A 6 -41.41 -4.71 -33.15
C TRP A 6 -42.79 -5.34 -33.37
N HIS A 7 -43.56 -5.56 -32.30
CA HIS A 7 -44.86 -6.22 -32.32
C HIS A 7 -45.99 -5.34 -32.90
N GLU A 8 -45.73 -4.06 -33.18
CA GLU A 8 -46.69 -3.18 -33.88
C GLU A 8 -46.70 -3.41 -35.40
N HIS A 9 -45.61 -3.94 -35.96
CA HIS A 9 -45.43 -4.07 -37.41
C HIS A 9 -45.11 -5.50 -37.86
N CYS A 10 -44.78 -6.40 -36.94
CA CYS A 10 -44.55 -7.82 -37.20
C CYS A 10 -45.73 -8.64 -36.65
N ILE A 11 -46.37 -9.45 -37.51
CA ILE A 11 -47.52 -10.28 -37.13
C ILE A 11 -47.03 -11.70 -36.82
N LEU A 12 -47.16 -12.11 -35.55
CA LEU A 12 -46.88 -13.48 -35.14
C LEU A 12 -47.89 -14.45 -35.75
N ARG A 13 -47.45 -15.66 -36.07
CA ARG A 13 -48.37 -16.71 -36.48
C ARG A 13 -49.35 -17.07 -35.36
N ASP A 14 -50.53 -17.53 -35.75
CA ASP A 14 -51.59 -17.88 -34.81
C ASP A 14 -51.20 -18.99 -33.83
N ASP A 15 -50.45 -20.00 -34.25
CA ASP A 15 -50.01 -21.09 -33.39
C ASP A 15 -48.95 -20.66 -32.35
N VAL A 16 -48.06 -19.73 -32.72
CA VAL A 16 -47.12 -19.09 -31.77
C VAL A 16 -47.90 -18.23 -30.78
N ARG A 17 -48.81 -17.38 -31.29
CA ARG A 17 -49.61 -16.46 -30.49
C ARG A 17 -50.54 -17.18 -29.51
N GLN A 18 -51.17 -18.27 -29.93
CA GLN A 18 -52.08 -19.09 -29.11
C GLN A 18 -51.33 -20.11 -28.24
N GLY A 19 -50.04 -20.32 -28.46
CA GLY A 19 -49.22 -21.27 -27.70
C GLY A 19 -49.53 -22.74 -28.02
N THR A 20 -50.13 -23.03 -29.17
CA THR A 20 -50.43 -24.39 -29.64
C THR A 20 -49.28 -25.02 -30.42
N LEU A 21 -48.19 -24.29 -30.64
CA LEU A 21 -47.01 -24.77 -31.33
C LEU A 21 -46.31 -25.88 -30.53
N GLU A 22 -46.39 -27.13 -31.02
CA GLU A 22 -45.79 -28.28 -30.35
C GLU A 22 -44.29 -28.42 -30.68
N LEU A 23 -43.53 -28.89 -29.69
CA LEU A 23 -42.11 -29.23 -29.86
C LEU A 23 -41.86 -30.26 -30.97
N ALA A 24 -42.81 -31.19 -31.16
CA ALA A 24 -42.75 -32.22 -32.20
C ALA A 24 -42.76 -31.62 -33.63
N GLU A 25 -43.32 -30.41 -33.83
CA GLU A 25 -43.26 -29.72 -35.12
C GLU A 25 -41.85 -29.20 -35.49
N PHE A 26 -40.90 -29.26 -34.55
CA PHE A 26 -39.48 -28.95 -34.80
C PHE A 26 -38.62 -30.19 -35.02
N ALA A 27 -39.20 -31.39 -34.90
CA ALA A 27 -38.52 -32.66 -35.12
C ALA A 27 -38.90 -33.25 -36.49
N ALA A 28 -38.07 -32.97 -37.49
CA ALA A 28 -38.15 -33.66 -38.78
C ALA A 28 -37.79 -35.15 -38.61
N ASP A 29 -38.61 -36.04 -39.15
CA ASP A 29 -38.38 -37.49 -39.18
C ASP A 29 -38.68 -38.01 -40.59
N LEU A 30 -37.64 -38.37 -41.34
CA LEU A 30 -37.74 -38.80 -42.74
C LEU A 30 -38.56 -40.10 -42.90
N TYR A 31 -38.48 -41.02 -41.94
CA TYR A 31 -39.22 -42.28 -41.98
C TYR A 31 -40.72 -42.04 -41.71
N ALA A 32 -41.04 -41.17 -40.77
CA ALA A 32 -42.42 -40.77 -40.48
C ALA A 32 -43.07 -40.06 -41.69
N VAL A 33 -42.31 -39.30 -42.49
CA VAL A 33 -42.81 -38.71 -43.75
C VAL A 33 -43.24 -39.82 -44.72
N ARG A 34 -42.41 -40.85 -44.92
CA ARG A 34 -42.70 -41.95 -45.84
C ARG A 34 -43.85 -42.84 -45.39
N THR A 35 -43.94 -43.11 -44.08
CA THR A 35 -44.96 -44.00 -43.50
C THR A 35 -46.31 -43.33 -43.30
N GLY A 36 -46.33 -41.99 -43.34
CA GLY A 36 -47.53 -41.17 -43.20
C GLY A 36 -47.79 -40.65 -41.78
N ASP A 37 -46.89 -40.94 -40.83
CA ASP A 37 -47.02 -40.63 -39.41
C ASP A 37 -46.46 -39.23 -39.03
N ALA A 38 -45.74 -38.57 -39.94
CA ALA A 38 -45.22 -37.22 -39.70
C ALA A 38 -46.32 -36.14 -39.67
N PRO A 39 -46.12 -35.03 -38.93
CA PRO A 39 -46.99 -33.86 -39.01
C PRO A 39 -47.21 -33.36 -40.45
N ASN A 40 -48.38 -32.80 -40.72
CA ASN A 40 -48.76 -32.32 -42.06
C ASN A 40 -47.72 -31.37 -42.68
N VAL A 41 -47.04 -30.60 -41.85
CA VAL A 41 -46.04 -29.59 -42.24
C VAL A 41 -44.79 -30.21 -42.86
N TYR A 42 -44.53 -31.50 -42.61
CA TYR A 42 -43.46 -32.27 -43.23
C TYR A 42 -43.98 -33.24 -44.30
N ARG A 43 -45.16 -33.82 -44.07
CA ARG A 43 -45.76 -34.82 -44.98
C ARG A 43 -46.36 -34.23 -46.25
N VAL A 44 -47.01 -33.06 -46.16
CA VAL A 44 -47.69 -32.43 -47.29
C VAL A 44 -46.69 -31.53 -48.04
N PRO A 45 -46.37 -31.82 -49.32
CA PRO A 45 -45.28 -31.12 -50.01
C PRO A 45 -45.47 -29.60 -50.11
N ASN A 46 -46.69 -29.11 -50.38
CA ASN A 46 -46.98 -27.67 -50.42
C ASN A 46 -46.68 -26.99 -49.07
N LEU A 47 -47.25 -27.52 -47.98
CA LEU A 47 -47.04 -26.96 -46.64
C LEU A 47 -45.56 -27.00 -46.22
N PHE A 48 -44.83 -28.04 -46.64
CA PHE A 48 -43.40 -28.15 -46.39
C PHE A 48 -42.61 -27.05 -47.11
N PHE A 49 -42.89 -26.80 -48.40
CA PHE A 49 -42.17 -25.78 -49.17
C PHE A 49 -42.59 -24.34 -48.84
N ASP A 50 -43.81 -24.11 -48.35
CA ASP A 50 -44.24 -22.83 -47.78
C ASP A 50 -43.38 -22.44 -46.56
N ARG A 51 -43.01 -23.45 -45.75
CA ARG A 51 -42.22 -23.27 -44.52
C ARG A 51 -40.71 -23.50 -44.71
N THR A 52 -40.27 -23.83 -45.93
CA THR A 52 -38.86 -24.05 -46.26
C THR A 52 -38.24 -22.78 -46.83
N TYR A 53 -37.17 -22.31 -46.20
CA TYR A 53 -36.32 -21.28 -46.79
C TYR A 53 -35.24 -21.94 -47.67
N PRO A 54 -35.20 -21.66 -48.99
CA PRO A 54 -34.24 -22.25 -49.89
C PRO A 54 -32.88 -21.54 -49.76
N THR A 55 -32.14 -21.88 -48.70
CA THR A 55 -30.78 -21.37 -48.43
C THR A 55 -29.87 -21.62 -49.63
N TYR A 56 -28.78 -20.85 -49.73
CA TYR A 56 -27.81 -21.04 -50.80
C TYR A 56 -27.24 -22.47 -50.83
N ASN A 57 -26.90 -23.02 -49.65
CA ASN A 57 -26.33 -24.36 -49.55
C ASN A 57 -27.37 -25.46 -49.82
N LEU A 58 -28.62 -25.30 -49.39
CA LEU A 58 -29.70 -26.24 -49.72
C LEU A 58 -30.00 -26.22 -51.23
N LYS A 59 -29.98 -25.05 -51.87
CA LYS A 59 -30.10 -24.93 -53.33
C LYS A 59 -28.95 -25.60 -54.08
N THR A 60 -27.73 -25.45 -53.56
CA THR A 60 -26.53 -26.12 -54.09
C THR A 60 -26.62 -27.63 -53.98
N LEU A 61 -27.01 -28.15 -52.81
CA LEU A 61 -27.29 -29.58 -52.60
C LEU A 61 -28.35 -30.10 -53.58
N ALA A 62 -29.50 -29.41 -53.65
CA ALA A 62 -30.59 -29.78 -54.54
C ALA A 62 -30.14 -29.77 -56.01
N ARG A 63 -29.41 -28.74 -56.46
CA ARG A 63 -28.85 -28.70 -57.82
C ARG A 63 -28.01 -29.92 -58.12
N ASP A 64 -27.06 -30.26 -57.25
CA ASP A 64 -26.12 -31.36 -57.51
C ASP A 64 -26.83 -32.71 -57.60
N VAL A 65 -27.81 -32.95 -56.71
CA VAL A 65 -28.65 -34.15 -56.74
C VAL A 65 -29.54 -34.18 -57.98
N LEU A 66 -30.28 -33.10 -58.25
CA LEU A 66 -31.22 -33.03 -59.36
C LEU A 66 -30.51 -33.15 -60.70
N ARG A 67 -29.36 -32.50 -60.89
CA ARG A 67 -28.56 -32.66 -62.12
C ARG A 67 -28.04 -34.08 -62.27
N ARG A 68 -27.65 -34.74 -61.18
CA ARG A 68 -27.21 -36.14 -61.21
C ARG A 68 -28.34 -37.06 -61.63
N LEU A 69 -29.54 -36.86 -61.07
CA LEU A 69 -30.74 -37.60 -61.45
C LEU A 69 -31.16 -37.33 -62.90
N ALA A 70 -31.00 -36.10 -63.41
CA ALA A 70 -31.24 -35.75 -64.82
C ALA A 70 -30.16 -36.31 -65.77
N GLY A 71 -29.02 -36.77 -65.25
CA GLY A 71 -27.88 -37.25 -66.04
C GLY A 71 -27.04 -36.12 -66.64
N GLU A 72 -27.17 -34.88 -66.16
CA GLU A 72 -26.50 -33.67 -66.66
C GLU A 72 -25.24 -33.28 -65.85
N GLY A 73 -24.59 -34.28 -65.23
CA GLY A 73 -23.48 -34.08 -64.29
C GLY A 73 -23.96 -34.01 -62.84
N GLY A 74 -23.09 -33.64 -61.90
CA GLY A 74 -23.40 -33.65 -60.47
C GLY A 74 -22.76 -34.83 -59.72
N ASN A 75 -22.69 -34.69 -58.39
CA ASN A 75 -21.95 -35.61 -57.54
C ASN A 75 -22.77 -36.89 -57.26
N PRO A 76 -22.20 -38.09 -57.45
CA PRO A 76 -22.91 -39.35 -57.22
C PRO A 76 -23.14 -39.63 -55.73
N VAL A 77 -22.20 -39.24 -54.87
CA VAL A 77 -22.21 -39.47 -53.42
C VAL A 77 -22.07 -38.13 -52.72
N ILE A 78 -23.04 -37.78 -51.88
CA ILE A 78 -23.05 -36.51 -51.13
C ILE A 78 -23.24 -36.80 -49.65
N THR A 79 -22.45 -36.12 -48.82
CA THR A 79 -22.46 -36.25 -47.36
C THR A 79 -22.93 -34.94 -46.73
N LEU A 80 -23.88 -35.05 -45.80
CA LEU A 80 -24.39 -33.92 -45.03
C LEU A 80 -23.66 -33.83 -43.70
N GLN A 81 -22.85 -32.79 -43.54
CA GLN A 81 -22.13 -32.53 -42.29
C GLN A 81 -22.98 -31.70 -41.32
N VAL A 82 -22.80 -31.93 -40.01
CA VAL A 82 -23.35 -31.00 -39.00
C VAL A 82 -22.35 -29.87 -38.90
N ALA A 83 -22.76 -28.64 -39.18
CA ALA A 83 -22.04 -27.48 -38.64
C ALA A 83 -22.85 -26.80 -37.54
N TYR A 84 -24.19 -26.84 -37.64
CA TYR A 84 -25.05 -25.89 -36.91
C TYR A 84 -26.40 -26.47 -36.44
N GLY A 85 -26.39 -27.74 -36.00
CA GLY A 85 -27.43 -28.30 -35.13
C GLY A 85 -28.84 -28.45 -35.70
N GLY A 86 -29.06 -28.37 -37.02
CA GLY A 86 -30.36 -28.68 -37.61
C GLY A 86 -30.38 -28.51 -39.13
N GLY A 87 -31.11 -29.37 -39.84
CA GLY A 87 -31.36 -29.21 -41.28
C GLY A 87 -31.03 -30.41 -42.16
N LYS A 88 -30.35 -31.46 -41.66
CA LYS A 88 -30.03 -32.66 -42.45
C LYS A 88 -31.27 -33.44 -42.84
N THR A 89 -32.04 -33.89 -41.87
CA THR A 89 -33.32 -34.59 -42.12
C THR A 89 -34.29 -33.68 -42.89
N HIS A 90 -34.28 -32.36 -42.64
CA HIS A 90 -35.06 -31.39 -43.44
C HIS A 90 -34.59 -31.36 -44.91
N ALA A 91 -33.29 -31.36 -45.16
CA ALA A 91 -32.73 -31.42 -46.51
C ALA A 91 -33.04 -32.76 -47.20
N LEU A 92 -32.97 -33.88 -46.49
CA LEU A 92 -33.39 -35.18 -47.01
C LEU A 92 -34.88 -35.19 -47.36
N ILE A 93 -35.75 -34.61 -46.52
CA ILE A 93 -37.19 -34.45 -46.82
C ILE A 93 -37.41 -33.54 -48.03
N ALA A 94 -36.64 -32.44 -48.15
CA ALA A 94 -36.71 -31.57 -49.32
C ALA A 94 -36.34 -32.31 -50.60
N LEU A 95 -35.25 -33.10 -50.58
CA LEU A 95 -34.85 -33.94 -51.72
C LEU A 95 -35.88 -35.01 -52.04
N LEU A 96 -36.48 -35.64 -51.03
CA LEU A 96 -37.58 -36.59 -51.19
C LEU A 96 -38.75 -35.96 -51.95
N HIS A 97 -39.25 -34.81 -51.47
CA HIS A 97 -40.37 -34.12 -52.11
C HIS A 97 -40.01 -33.59 -53.49
N LEU A 98 -38.80 -33.07 -53.71
CA LEU A 98 -38.35 -32.63 -55.04
C LEU A 98 -38.25 -33.80 -56.02
N ALA A 99 -37.77 -34.97 -55.59
CA ALA A 99 -37.60 -36.16 -56.42
C ALA A 99 -38.92 -36.85 -56.78
N GLU A 100 -39.88 -36.89 -55.86
CA GLU A 100 -41.17 -37.58 -56.06
C GLU A 100 -42.28 -36.65 -56.59
N HIS A 101 -42.33 -35.41 -56.10
CA HIS A 101 -43.40 -34.44 -56.33
C HIS A 101 -42.96 -33.16 -57.06
N GLY A 102 -41.67 -33.00 -57.37
CA GLY A 102 -41.13 -31.75 -57.92
C GLY A 102 -41.79 -31.30 -59.22
N ILE A 103 -42.22 -32.25 -60.07
CA ILE A 103 -42.94 -31.95 -61.32
C ILE A 103 -44.32 -31.35 -61.03
N GLU A 104 -45.05 -31.89 -60.05
CA GLU A 104 -46.38 -31.41 -59.67
C GLU A 104 -46.32 -30.01 -59.03
N LEU A 105 -45.18 -29.68 -58.40
CA LEU A 105 -44.97 -28.44 -57.66
C LEU A 105 -44.17 -27.37 -58.44
N GLN A 106 -43.96 -27.52 -59.74
CA GLN A 106 -43.18 -26.55 -60.55
C GLN A 106 -43.71 -25.10 -60.50
N THR A 107 -44.97 -24.90 -60.10
CA THR A 107 -45.56 -23.56 -59.95
C THR A 107 -45.34 -22.94 -58.57
N HIS A 108 -44.97 -23.74 -57.57
CA HIS A 108 -44.69 -23.29 -56.21
C HIS A 108 -43.44 -22.40 -56.17
N SER A 109 -43.50 -21.26 -55.47
CA SER A 109 -42.43 -20.26 -55.41
C SER A 109 -41.09 -20.84 -54.98
N THR A 110 -41.04 -21.51 -53.83
CA THR A 110 -39.83 -22.17 -53.31
C THR A 110 -39.27 -23.24 -54.26
N VAL A 111 -40.13 -24.07 -54.89
CA VAL A 111 -39.69 -25.10 -55.85
C VAL A 111 -39.10 -24.46 -57.11
N ARG A 112 -39.66 -23.35 -57.59
CA ARG A 112 -39.09 -22.58 -58.71
C ARG A 112 -37.69 -22.05 -58.41
N GLU A 113 -37.40 -21.67 -57.16
CA GLU A 113 -36.04 -21.30 -56.79
C GLU A 113 -35.06 -22.47 -56.93
N PHE A 114 -35.45 -23.68 -56.51
CA PHE A 114 -34.62 -24.87 -56.70
C PHE A 114 -34.46 -25.23 -58.18
N THR A 115 -35.55 -25.23 -58.95
CA THR A 115 -35.52 -25.51 -60.39
C THR A 115 -34.65 -24.49 -61.13
N GLY A 116 -34.88 -23.19 -60.92
CA GLY A 116 -34.11 -22.11 -61.55
C GLY A 116 -32.63 -22.14 -61.16
N PHE A 117 -32.32 -22.36 -59.88
CA PHE A 117 -30.93 -22.50 -59.42
C PHE A 117 -30.25 -23.76 -59.97
N SER A 118 -31.02 -24.83 -60.22
CA SER A 118 -30.47 -26.06 -60.79
C SER A 118 -30.09 -25.93 -62.27
N GLY A 119 -30.67 -24.96 -62.98
CA GLY A 119 -30.49 -24.77 -64.42
C GLY A 119 -31.23 -25.82 -65.27
N LEU A 120 -32.17 -26.56 -64.69
CA LEU A 120 -32.97 -27.57 -65.37
C LEU A 120 -34.30 -26.97 -65.84
N ASP A 121 -34.73 -27.31 -67.05
CA ASP A 121 -36.05 -26.92 -67.57
C ASP A 121 -37.19 -27.68 -66.88
N THR A 122 -36.95 -28.97 -66.58
CA THR A 122 -37.90 -29.84 -65.88
C THR A 122 -37.17 -30.69 -64.84
N LEU A 123 -37.72 -30.78 -63.63
CA LEU A 123 -37.16 -31.63 -62.58
C LEU A 123 -37.27 -33.13 -62.94
N PRO A 124 -36.23 -33.95 -62.70
CA PRO A 124 -36.28 -35.38 -62.94
C PRO A 124 -37.17 -36.07 -61.90
N ARG A 125 -37.84 -37.16 -62.31
CA ARG A 125 -38.56 -38.03 -61.38
C ARG A 125 -37.65 -39.18 -60.95
N ALA A 126 -37.60 -39.47 -59.65
CA ALA A 126 -36.78 -40.56 -59.14
C ALA A 126 -37.55 -41.48 -58.19
N ARG A 127 -37.18 -42.77 -58.22
CA ARG A 127 -37.54 -43.74 -57.19
C ARG A 127 -36.60 -43.52 -56.00
N VAL A 128 -37.16 -43.23 -54.83
CA VAL A 128 -36.38 -42.90 -53.64
C VAL A 128 -36.39 -44.07 -52.66
N ALA A 129 -35.22 -44.61 -52.32
CA ALA A 129 -35.05 -45.56 -51.24
C ALA A 129 -34.53 -44.86 -49.99
N ILE A 130 -35.22 -45.03 -48.87
CA ILE A 130 -34.87 -44.41 -47.60
C ILE A 130 -34.27 -45.47 -46.68
N LEU A 131 -33.11 -45.18 -46.11
CA LEU A 131 -32.44 -46.01 -45.10
C LEU A 131 -32.33 -45.19 -43.80
N PRO A 132 -33.37 -45.18 -42.95
CA PRO A 132 -33.38 -44.50 -41.67
C PRO A 132 -32.81 -45.43 -40.61
N PHE A 133 -31.51 -45.37 -40.42
CA PHE A 133 -30.79 -46.31 -39.58
C PHE A 133 -31.09 -46.13 -38.08
N ASP A 134 -31.62 -44.98 -37.66
CA ASP A 134 -32.15 -44.79 -36.30
C ASP A 134 -33.41 -45.61 -36.01
N LYS A 135 -34.19 -45.98 -37.05
CA LYS A 135 -35.40 -46.81 -36.93
C LYS A 135 -35.16 -48.29 -37.24
N PHE A 136 -33.96 -48.63 -37.69
CA PHE A 136 -33.63 -49.97 -38.17
C PHE A 136 -33.30 -50.88 -36.97
N ASP A 137 -34.15 -51.87 -36.68
CA ASP A 137 -33.88 -52.81 -35.58
C ASP A 137 -32.86 -53.87 -36.00
N VAL A 138 -31.88 -54.15 -35.13
CA VAL A 138 -30.78 -55.09 -35.45
C VAL A 138 -31.27 -56.54 -35.56
N LYS A 139 -32.39 -56.87 -34.92
CA LYS A 139 -32.93 -58.25 -34.87
C LYS A 139 -34.04 -58.47 -35.90
N ASN A 140 -35.02 -57.58 -35.94
CA ASN A 140 -36.23 -57.70 -36.75
C ASN A 140 -36.15 -56.91 -38.06
N GLY A 141 -35.14 -56.06 -38.22
CA GLY A 141 -34.94 -55.21 -39.37
C GLY A 141 -35.91 -54.02 -39.43
N LEU A 142 -36.38 -53.67 -40.62
CA LEU A 142 -37.20 -52.48 -40.86
C LEU A 142 -38.45 -52.81 -41.68
N SER A 143 -39.56 -52.12 -41.42
CA SER A 143 -40.73 -52.13 -42.31
C SER A 143 -40.55 -51.07 -43.38
N VAL A 144 -40.52 -51.47 -44.66
CA VAL A 144 -40.29 -50.59 -45.80
C VAL A 144 -41.46 -50.62 -46.79
N VAL A 145 -41.62 -49.54 -47.55
CA VAL A 145 -42.68 -49.38 -48.56
C VAL A 145 -42.09 -49.60 -49.95
N GLY A 146 -42.64 -50.54 -50.72
CA GLY A 146 -42.20 -50.85 -52.08
C GLY A 146 -42.82 -49.92 -53.14
N PRO A 147 -42.46 -50.09 -54.43
CA PRO A 147 -42.94 -49.27 -55.53
C PRO A 147 -44.47 -49.14 -55.67
N ASN A 148 -45.20 -50.18 -55.26
CA ASN A 148 -46.66 -50.27 -55.34
C ASN A 148 -47.37 -49.77 -54.06
N GLY A 149 -46.62 -49.24 -53.09
CA GLY A 149 -47.15 -48.78 -51.80
C GLY A 149 -47.34 -49.89 -50.76
N GLU A 150 -47.06 -51.15 -51.10
CA GLU A 150 -47.13 -52.28 -50.15
C GLU A 150 -46.00 -52.24 -49.14
N LYS A 151 -46.29 -52.65 -47.90
CA LYS A 151 -45.33 -52.71 -46.80
C LYS A 151 -44.75 -54.11 -46.69
N ARG A 152 -43.42 -54.22 -46.53
CA ARG A 152 -42.74 -55.49 -46.25
C ARG A 152 -41.71 -55.32 -45.15
N GLN A 153 -41.61 -56.33 -44.29
CA GLN A 153 -40.55 -56.41 -43.29
C GLN A 153 -39.31 -57.03 -43.92
N VAL A 154 -38.18 -56.33 -43.82
CA VAL A 154 -36.87 -56.75 -44.36
C VAL A 154 -35.83 -56.74 -43.25
N LYS A 155 -34.84 -57.64 -43.32
CA LYS A 155 -33.85 -57.85 -42.25
C LYS A 155 -32.61 -56.98 -42.36
N THR A 156 -32.21 -56.59 -43.57
CA THR A 156 -30.90 -55.96 -43.81
C THR A 156 -31.02 -54.67 -44.62
N PRO A 157 -30.02 -53.75 -44.56
CA PRO A 157 -30.04 -52.51 -45.32
C PRO A 157 -30.11 -52.73 -46.84
N TRP A 158 -29.45 -53.78 -47.36
CA TRP A 158 -29.56 -54.14 -48.78
C TRP A 158 -30.91 -54.76 -49.14
N GLY A 159 -31.56 -55.51 -48.24
CA GLY A 159 -32.94 -55.97 -48.43
C GLY A 159 -33.92 -54.80 -48.49
N ALA A 160 -33.76 -53.83 -47.58
CA ALA A 160 -34.51 -52.57 -47.58
C ALA A 160 -34.30 -51.75 -48.86
N LEU A 161 -33.06 -51.67 -49.35
CA LEU A 161 -32.75 -51.00 -50.61
C LEU A 161 -33.44 -51.72 -51.78
N ALA A 162 -33.30 -53.04 -51.88
CA ALA A 162 -33.79 -53.82 -52.99
C ALA A 162 -35.33 -53.78 -53.10
N TYR A 163 -36.03 -53.95 -51.97
CA TYR A 163 -37.49 -53.89 -51.95
C TYR A 163 -38.04 -52.50 -52.26
N GLN A 164 -37.42 -51.43 -51.76
CA GLN A 164 -37.88 -50.06 -52.05
C GLN A 164 -37.69 -49.67 -53.52
N LEU A 165 -36.62 -50.16 -54.17
CA LEU A 165 -36.33 -49.83 -55.56
C LEU A 165 -37.14 -50.67 -56.56
N ALA A 166 -37.38 -51.95 -56.29
CA ALA A 166 -37.96 -52.88 -57.26
C ALA A 166 -38.96 -53.91 -56.68
N GLY A 167 -39.43 -53.74 -55.43
CA GLY A 167 -40.39 -54.64 -54.80
C GLY A 167 -39.86 -56.06 -54.63
N ASP A 168 -40.72 -57.06 -54.82
CA ASP A 168 -40.38 -58.47 -54.65
C ASP A 168 -39.28 -58.95 -55.61
N GLU A 169 -39.26 -58.42 -56.85
CA GLU A 169 -38.22 -58.74 -57.84
C GLU A 169 -36.83 -58.29 -57.37
N GLY A 170 -36.76 -57.10 -56.76
CA GLY A 170 -35.53 -56.61 -56.14
C GLY A 170 -35.10 -57.50 -54.97
N LEU A 171 -36.05 -57.85 -54.08
CA LEU A 171 -35.74 -58.65 -52.90
C LEU A 171 -35.24 -60.05 -53.26
N GLU A 172 -35.81 -60.67 -54.30
CA GLU A 172 -35.37 -61.99 -54.79
C GLU A 172 -33.89 -61.99 -55.18
N LYS A 173 -33.39 -60.90 -55.81
CA LYS A 173 -31.97 -60.75 -56.19
C LYS A 173 -31.01 -60.73 -54.99
N VAL A 174 -31.51 -60.44 -53.79
CA VAL A 174 -30.72 -60.37 -52.56
C VAL A 174 -31.21 -61.33 -51.48
N ALA A 175 -32.09 -62.29 -51.80
CA ALA A 175 -32.73 -63.15 -50.81
C ALA A 175 -31.72 -63.99 -50.00
N GLU A 176 -30.73 -64.60 -50.68
CA GLU A 176 -29.65 -65.34 -50.01
C GLU A 176 -28.77 -64.43 -49.15
N HIS A 177 -28.48 -63.22 -49.65
CA HIS A 177 -27.71 -62.20 -48.95
C HIS A 177 -28.42 -61.69 -47.68
N GLU A 178 -29.73 -61.48 -47.76
CA GLU A 178 -30.57 -61.08 -46.64
C GLU A 178 -30.73 -62.20 -45.60
N ALA A 179 -30.91 -63.45 -46.04
CA ALA A 179 -31.01 -64.60 -45.14
C ALA A 179 -29.70 -64.88 -44.38
N GLY A 180 -28.55 -64.73 -45.05
CA GLY A 180 -27.23 -65.00 -44.48
C GLY A 180 -26.53 -63.82 -43.80
N TYR A 181 -27.11 -62.62 -43.83
CA TYR A 181 -26.43 -61.37 -43.44
C TYR A 181 -25.08 -61.19 -44.17
N THR A 182 -25.03 -61.51 -45.46
CA THR A 182 -23.82 -61.37 -46.30
C THR A 182 -24.02 -60.23 -47.30
N THR A 183 -23.02 -59.37 -47.48
CA THR A 183 -23.15 -58.22 -48.39
C THR A 183 -23.29 -58.69 -49.85
N PRO A 184 -24.22 -58.12 -50.64
CA PRO A 184 -24.22 -58.32 -52.08
C PRO A 184 -22.97 -57.68 -52.72
N ALA A 185 -22.49 -58.28 -53.80
CA ALA A 185 -21.38 -57.74 -54.58
C ALA A 185 -21.82 -56.53 -55.44
N GLU A 186 -20.86 -55.68 -55.81
CA GLU A 186 -21.08 -54.45 -56.57
C GLU A 186 -21.94 -54.64 -57.86
N PRO A 187 -21.78 -55.70 -58.69
CA PRO A 187 -22.62 -55.88 -59.87
C PRO A 187 -24.12 -56.07 -59.56
N ILE A 188 -24.45 -56.76 -58.46
CA ILE A 188 -25.84 -56.94 -58.02
C ILE A 188 -26.44 -55.58 -57.64
N LEU A 189 -25.67 -54.75 -56.94
CA LEU A 189 -26.09 -53.38 -56.59
C LEU A 189 -26.28 -52.51 -57.84
N VAL A 190 -25.39 -52.59 -58.82
CA VAL A 190 -25.53 -51.88 -60.10
C VAL A 190 -26.81 -52.27 -60.83
N ASP A 191 -27.15 -53.56 -60.86
CA ASP A 191 -28.38 -54.04 -61.49
C ASP A 191 -29.62 -53.51 -60.77
N LEU A 192 -29.65 -53.57 -59.43
CA LEU A 192 -30.75 -53.03 -58.62
C LEU A 192 -30.95 -51.52 -58.86
N LEU A 193 -29.86 -50.75 -58.92
CA LEU A 193 -29.90 -49.30 -59.15
C LEU A 193 -30.42 -48.92 -60.55
N LYS A 194 -30.32 -49.83 -61.53
CA LYS A 194 -30.81 -49.63 -62.90
C LYS A 194 -32.29 -50.00 -63.07
N MET A 195 -32.88 -50.79 -62.18
CA MET A 195 -34.26 -51.26 -62.32
C MET A 195 -35.28 -50.12 -62.46
N PRO A 196 -35.24 -49.03 -61.66
CA PRO A 196 -36.16 -47.90 -61.84
C PRO A 196 -36.08 -47.23 -63.22
N GLN A 197 -34.94 -47.35 -63.92
CA GLN A 197 -34.76 -46.74 -65.25
C GLN A 197 -35.61 -47.43 -66.32
N THR A 198 -36.04 -48.67 -66.09
CA THR A 198 -36.98 -49.37 -66.98
C THR A 198 -38.35 -48.68 -67.02
N GLU A 199 -38.69 -47.92 -65.96
CA GLU A 199 -39.90 -47.10 -65.86
C GLU A 199 -39.64 -45.62 -66.21
N GLY A 200 -38.45 -45.29 -66.69
CA GLY A 200 -38.03 -43.90 -66.96
C GLY A 200 -37.72 -43.09 -65.70
N LEU A 201 -37.50 -43.75 -64.56
CA LEU A 201 -37.19 -43.11 -63.28
C LEU A 201 -35.69 -43.17 -62.97
N SER A 202 -35.18 -42.12 -62.36
CA SER A 202 -33.84 -42.11 -61.75
C SER A 202 -33.85 -42.78 -60.36
N THR A 203 -32.69 -43.01 -59.76
CA THR A 203 -32.57 -43.67 -58.44
C THR A 203 -31.95 -42.73 -57.41
N LEU A 204 -32.64 -42.45 -56.32
CA LEU A 204 -32.12 -41.66 -55.20
C LEU A 204 -32.11 -42.50 -53.94
N ILE A 205 -30.99 -42.53 -53.23
CA ILE A 205 -30.90 -43.17 -51.90
C ILE A 205 -30.67 -42.09 -50.85
N LEU A 206 -31.51 -42.06 -49.82
CA LEU A 206 -31.40 -41.16 -48.69
C LEU A 206 -31.05 -41.96 -47.44
N LEU A 207 -29.88 -41.71 -46.85
CA LEU A 207 -29.42 -42.37 -45.63
C LEU A 207 -29.55 -41.39 -44.49
N ASP A 208 -30.30 -41.77 -43.46
CA ASP A 208 -30.41 -40.99 -42.24
C ASP A 208 -29.79 -41.77 -41.08
N GLU A 209 -28.93 -41.11 -40.31
CA GLU A 209 -28.43 -41.60 -39.01
C GLU A 209 -27.74 -42.99 -39.01
N ALA A 210 -26.83 -43.23 -39.97
CA ALA A 210 -26.18 -44.54 -40.18
C ALA A 210 -25.40 -45.11 -38.97
N LEU A 211 -25.02 -44.26 -38.03
CA LEU A 211 -24.13 -44.61 -36.91
C LEU A 211 -24.80 -45.55 -35.89
N MET A 212 -26.04 -45.26 -35.49
CA MET A 212 -26.72 -45.97 -34.39
C MET A 212 -26.96 -47.44 -34.71
N TYR A 213 -27.52 -47.75 -35.89
CA TYR A 213 -27.69 -49.13 -36.34
C TYR A 213 -26.35 -49.85 -36.50
N THR A 214 -25.36 -49.21 -37.12
CA THR A 214 -24.06 -49.84 -37.38
C THR A 214 -23.38 -50.22 -36.07
N ARG A 215 -23.45 -49.35 -35.06
CA ARG A 215 -22.99 -49.66 -33.70
C ARG A 215 -23.74 -50.86 -33.10
N GLY A 216 -25.08 -50.83 -33.07
CA GLY A 216 -25.87 -51.92 -32.50
C GLY A 216 -25.67 -53.26 -33.21
N ALA A 217 -25.45 -53.23 -34.53
CA ALA A 217 -25.10 -54.41 -35.31
C ALA A 217 -23.73 -54.98 -34.89
N VAL A 218 -22.72 -54.12 -34.73
CA VAL A 218 -21.36 -54.51 -34.29
C VAL A 218 -21.33 -55.00 -32.85
N ASP A 219 -22.13 -54.41 -31.96
CA ASP A 219 -22.29 -54.87 -30.57
C ASP A 219 -22.90 -56.28 -30.51
N THR A 220 -23.79 -56.60 -31.44
CA THR A 220 -24.40 -57.94 -31.55
C THR A 220 -23.43 -58.95 -32.15
N ASP A 221 -22.67 -58.56 -33.17
CA ASP A 221 -21.64 -59.39 -33.80
C ASP A 221 -20.54 -58.50 -34.41
N ARG A 222 -19.33 -58.60 -33.83
CA ARG A 222 -18.17 -57.79 -34.24
C ARG A 222 -17.79 -57.96 -35.71
N ASN A 223 -18.07 -59.11 -36.33
CA ASN A 223 -17.76 -59.35 -37.74
C ASN A 223 -18.61 -58.47 -38.68
N ARG A 224 -19.76 -57.99 -38.21
CA ARG A 224 -20.65 -57.11 -38.99
C ARG A 224 -20.02 -55.76 -39.31
N LEU A 225 -18.98 -55.34 -38.59
CA LEU A 225 -18.22 -54.13 -38.94
C LEU A 225 -17.62 -54.24 -40.35
N GLY A 226 -17.01 -55.39 -40.65
CA GLY A 226 -16.47 -55.69 -41.97
C GLY A 226 -17.56 -55.79 -43.03
N THR A 227 -18.65 -56.52 -42.74
CA THR A 227 -19.78 -56.67 -43.66
C THR A 227 -20.42 -55.34 -44.05
N LEU A 228 -20.66 -54.45 -43.08
CA LEU A 228 -21.28 -53.15 -43.32
C LEU A 228 -20.32 -52.19 -44.04
N ARG A 229 -19.02 -52.22 -43.71
CA ARG A 229 -18.00 -51.49 -44.46
C ARG A 229 -18.01 -51.90 -45.93
N ASP A 230 -18.00 -53.20 -46.19
CA ASP A 230 -17.96 -53.75 -47.55
C ASP A 230 -19.26 -53.42 -48.31
N PHE A 231 -20.42 -53.42 -47.64
CA PHE A 231 -21.69 -52.97 -48.20
C PHE A 231 -21.66 -51.49 -48.60
N PHE A 232 -21.30 -50.58 -47.69
CA PHE A 232 -21.26 -49.14 -48.01
C PHE A 232 -20.22 -48.83 -49.10
N GLN A 233 -19.07 -49.53 -49.09
CA GLN A 233 -18.07 -49.40 -50.13
C GLN A 233 -18.59 -49.89 -51.49
N GLY A 234 -19.23 -51.06 -51.54
CA GLY A 234 -19.85 -51.59 -52.76
C GLY A 234 -20.98 -50.69 -53.28
N LEU A 235 -21.81 -50.15 -52.39
CA LEU A 235 -22.92 -49.27 -52.73
C LEU A 235 -22.44 -47.95 -53.34
N THR A 236 -21.47 -47.29 -52.71
CA THR A 236 -20.90 -46.02 -53.20
C THR A 236 -20.22 -46.20 -54.56
N GLN A 237 -19.52 -47.32 -54.78
CA GLN A 237 -18.94 -47.69 -56.09
C GLN A 237 -20.03 -47.94 -57.14
N ALA A 238 -21.09 -48.66 -56.80
CA ALA A 238 -22.20 -48.96 -57.70
C ALA A 238 -22.93 -47.67 -58.15
N ILE A 239 -23.21 -46.75 -57.21
CA ILE A 239 -23.83 -45.44 -57.50
C ILE A 239 -22.98 -44.62 -58.46
N GLY A 240 -21.65 -44.64 -58.32
CA GLY A 240 -20.72 -43.98 -59.24
C GLY A 240 -20.89 -44.44 -60.70
N LYS A 241 -21.11 -45.75 -60.92
CA LYS A 241 -21.25 -46.36 -62.26
C LYS A 241 -22.62 -46.15 -62.90
N VAL A 242 -23.64 -45.79 -62.14
CA VAL A 242 -25.00 -45.58 -62.65
C VAL A 242 -25.29 -44.08 -62.80
N ARG A 243 -25.28 -43.59 -64.05
CA ARG A 243 -25.35 -42.15 -64.40
C ARG A 243 -26.55 -41.41 -63.79
N HIS A 244 -27.71 -42.05 -63.74
CA HIS A 244 -28.97 -41.50 -63.21
C HIS A 244 -29.23 -41.91 -61.76
N SER A 245 -28.17 -42.02 -60.95
CA SER A 245 -28.29 -42.38 -59.53
C SER A 245 -27.47 -41.50 -58.61
N ALA A 246 -28.02 -41.20 -57.43
CA ALA A 246 -27.38 -40.42 -56.40
C ALA A 246 -27.65 -41.03 -55.01
N ILE A 247 -26.70 -40.84 -54.10
CA ILE A 247 -26.83 -41.16 -52.67
C ILE A 247 -26.54 -39.90 -51.85
N VAL A 248 -27.44 -39.57 -50.93
CA VAL A 248 -27.23 -38.49 -49.94
C VAL A 248 -27.27 -39.09 -48.55
N ALA A 249 -26.18 -38.93 -47.80
CA ALA A 249 -26.01 -39.52 -46.48
C ALA A 249 -25.86 -38.47 -45.38
N SER A 250 -26.72 -38.55 -44.37
CA SER A 250 -26.57 -37.85 -43.10
C SER A 250 -25.68 -38.69 -42.17
N LEU A 251 -24.44 -38.26 -41.98
CA LEU A 251 -23.50 -38.86 -41.01
C LEU A 251 -23.38 -37.93 -39.80
N ILE A 252 -23.51 -38.44 -38.57
CA ILE A 252 -23.28 -37.64 -37.35
C ILE A 252 -21.78 -37.35 -37.22
N THR A 253 -21.43 -36.09 -36.92
CA THR A 253 -20.06 -35.69 -36.59
C THR A 253 -19.74 -36.00 -35.12
N ALA A 254 -18.49 -36.37 -34.83
CA ALA A 254 -17.93 -36.98 -33.61
C ALA A 254 -18.22 -36.36 -32.22
N GLU A 255 -18.87 -35.20 -32.10
CA GLU A 255 -18.85 -34.39 -30.86
C GLU A 255 -19.56 -35.04 -29.65
N ILE A 256 -20.37 -36.08 -29.85
CA ILE A 256 -21.16 -36.74 -28.78
C ILE A 256 -20.50 -38.03 -28.27
N ILE A 257 -19.40 -38.50 -28.88
CA ILE A 257 -18.96 -39.90 -28.69
C ILE A 257 -17.47 -39.99 -28.31
N ALA A 258 -17.08 -39.30 -27.23
CA ALA A 258 -15.70 -39.29 -26.77
C ALA A 258 -15.28 -40.57 -26.00
N ASP A 259 -16.22 -41.37 -25.46
CA ASP A 259 -15.90 -42.40 -24.46
C ASP A 259 -16.20 -43.87 -24.84
N ASP A 260 -16.69 -44.17 -26.05
CA ASP A 260 -16.97 -45.56 -26.49
C ASP A 260 -16.08 -46.04 -27.66
N PRO A 261 -15.14 -46.99 -27.44
CA PRO A 261 -14.27 -47.54 -28.48
C PRO A 261 -15.02 -48.13 -29.68
N THR A 262 -16.18 -48.76 -29.48
CA THR A 262 -16.96 -49.33 -30.60
C THR A 262 -17.49 -48.22 -31.48
N SER A 263 -18.13 -47.20 -30.88
CA SER A 263 -18.64 -46.05 -31.61
C SER A 263 -17.55 -45.29 -32.38
N VAL A 264 -16.36 -45.11 -31.81
CA VAL A 264 -15.20 -44.52 -32.51
C VAL A 264 -14.79 -45.36 -33.73
N SER A 265 -14.73 -46.69 -33.57
CA SER A 265 -14.36 -47.59 -34.68
C SER A 265 -15.38 -47.58 -35.83
N VAL A 266 -16.67 -47.52 -35.50
CA VAL A 266 -17.76 -47.44 -36.47
C VAL A 266 -17.75 -46.10 -37.20
N LEU A 267 -17.56 -45.00 -36.46
CA LEU A 267 -17.48 -43.66 -37.06
C LEU A 267 -16.31 -43.56 -38.03
N ASN A 268 -15.11 -44.00 -37.62
CA ASN A 268 -13.93 -44.03 -38.50
C ASN A 268 -14.15 -44.89 -39.75
N MET A 269 -14.90 -45.99 -39.64
CA MET A 269 -15.26 -46.83 -40.78
C MET A 269 -16.20 -46.10 -41.76
N LEU A 270 -17.27 -45.48 -41.25
CA LEU A 270 -18.22 -44.73 -42.06
C LEU A 270 -17.53 -43.53 -42.73
N GLU A 271 -16.79 -42.72 -41.97
CA GLU A 271 -15.99 -41.63 -42.53
C GLU A 271 -15.00 -42.14 -43.57
N GLY A 272 -14.29 -43.23 -43.31
CA GLY A 272 -13.32 -43.81 -44.25
C GLY A 272 -13.93 -44.26 -45.59
N VAL A 273 -15.18 -44.74 -45.58
CA VAL A 273 -15.90 -45.15 -46.80
C VAL A 273 -16.42 -43.95 -47.57
N PHE A 274 -17.07 -43.00 -46.89
CA PHE A 274 -17.70 -41.87 -47.55
C PHE A 274 -16.69 -40.78 -47.95
N ARG A 275 -15.60 -40.56 -47.19
CA ARG A 275 -14.55 -39.53 -47.40
C ARG A 275 -13.76 -39.65 -48.70
N ARG A 276 -13.73 -40.83 -49.32
CA ARG A 276 -12.93 -41.07 -50.53
C ARG A 276 -13.57 -40.52 -51.81
N LEU A 277 -14.80 -40.01 -51.76
CA LEU A 277 -15.60 -39.64 -52.93
C LEU A 277 -16.34 -38.28 -52.80
N GLU A 278 -16.02 -37.43 -51.82
CA GLU A 278 -16.94 -36.41 -51.27
C GLU A 278 -17.05 -35.05 -51.99
N HIS A 279 -18.29 -34.53 -51.96
CA HIS A 279 -18.62 -33.11 -51.82
C HIS A 279 -19.41 -32.93 -50.51
N ASN A 280 -18.82 -32.28 -49.51
CA ASN A 280 -19.46 -32.01 -48.22
C ASN A 280 -20.37 -30.78 -48.34
N VAL A 281 -21.63 -30.91 -47.93
CA VAL A 281 -22.59 -29.80 -47.93
C VAL A 281 -23.19 -29.60 -46.55
N GLU A 282 -23.20 -28.34 -46.14
CA GLU A 282 -23.81 -27.87 -44.90
C GLU A 282 -25.12 -27.12 -45.24
N PRO A 283 -26.30 -27.74 -45.08
CA PRO A 283 -27.54 -27.22 -45.69
C PRO A 283 -28.01 -25.85 -45.17
N VAL A 284 -27.61 -25.47 -43.97
CA VAL A 284 -28.01 -24.22 -43.30
C VAL A 284 -26.76 -23.63 -42.67
N SER A 285 -26.46 -22.38 -43.04
CA SER A 285 -25.36 -21.60 -42.48
C SER A 285 -25.83 -20.68 -41.36
N ARG A 286 -24.88 -20.09 -40.62
CA ARG A 286 -25.14 -19.07 -39.59
C ARG A 286 -26.04 -17.93 -40.09
N ASP A 287 -25.80 -17.44 -41.30
CA ASP A 287 -26.52 -16.30 -41.88
C ASP A 287 -28.00 -16.60 -42.18
N ASP A 288 -28.37 -17.89 -42.27
CA ASP A 288 -29.72 -18.33 -42.60
C ASP A 288 -30.64 -18.43 -41.36
N VAL A 289 -30.08 -18.45 -40.14
CA VAL A 289 -30.83 -18.71 -38.89
C VAL A 289 -31.94 -17.67 -38.66
N SER A 290 -31.65 -16.41 -38.92
CA SER A 290 -32.61 -15.31 -38.72
C SER A 290 -33.80 -15.40 -39.68
N GLU A 291 -33.58 -15.75 -40.95
CA GLU A 291 -34.65 -15.99 -41.94
C GLU A 291 -35.49 -17.22 -41.59
N LEU A 292 -34.85 -18.28 -41.07
CA LEU A 292 -35.55 -19.47 -40.60
C LEU A 292 -36.46 -19.16 -39.40
N LEU A 293 -35.95 -18.43 -38.41
CA LEU A 293 -36.75 -17.95 -37.27
C LEU A 293 -37.92 -17.09 -37.77
N ARG A 294 -37.65 -16.17 -38.70
CA ARG A 294 -38.68 -15.29 -39.25
C ARG A 294 -39.80 -16.07 -39.94
N ARG A 295 -39.48 -16.95 -40.89
CA ARG A 295 -40.49 -17.76 -41.60
C ARG A 295 -41.25 -18.70 -40.68
N ARG A 296 -40.61 -19.20 -39.62
CA ARG A 296 -41.25 -20.12 -38.69
C ARG A 296 -42.15 -19.41 -37.66
N LEU A 297 -41.83 -18.19 -37.26
CA LEU A 297 -42.48 -17.54 -36.12
C LEU A 297 -43.45 -16.40 -36.51
N PHE A 298 -43.23 -15.79 -37.68
CA PHE A 298 -44.05 -14.67 -38.17
C PHE A 298 -44.87 -15.05 -39.39
N GLU A 299 -46.10 -14.53 -39.45
CA GLU A 299 -46.95 -14.57 -40.64
C GLU A 299 -46.54 -13.48 -41.63
N SER A 300 -46.23 -12.29 -41.11
CA SER A 300 -45.70 -11.19 -41.92
C SER A 300 -44.72 -10.32 -41.14
N VAL A 301 -43.74 -9.80 -41.86
CA VAL A 301 -42.83 -8.75 -41.39
C VAL A 301 -42.82 -7.59 -42.38
N PRO A 302 -42.42 -6.38 -41.97
CA PRO A 302 -42.35 -5.23 -42.85
C PRO A 302 -41.40 -5.44 -44.04
N PRO A 303 -41.71 -4.86 -45.21
CA PRO A 303 -40.80 -4.87 -46.36
C PRO A 303 -39.47 -4.18 -46.03
N GLU A 304 -38.42 -4.55 -46.75
CA GLU A 304 -37.05 -4.08 -46.49
C GLU A 304 -36.92 -2.56 -46.35
N ARG A 305 -37.61 -1.78 -47.20
CA ARG A 305 -37.61 -0.31 -47.12
C ARG A 305 -37.98 0.22 -45.74
N MET A 306 -38.94 -0.41 -45.06
CA MET A 306 -39.40 0.00 -43.73
C MET A 306 -38.42 -0.47 -42.64
N ARG A 307 -37.82 -1.65 -42.83
CA ARG A 307 -36.78 -2.17 -41.93
C ARG A 307 -35.53 -1.29 -41.93
N ARG A 308 -35.11 -0.80 -43.10
CA ARG A 308 -33.95 0.12 -43.25
C ARG A 308 -34.08 1.33 -42.33
N ALA A 309 -35.24 1.98 -42.29
CA ALA A 309 -35.46 3.12 -41.40
C ALA A 309 -35.23 2.75 -39.92
N VAL A 310 -35.71 1.60 -39.46
CA VAL A 310 -35.49 1.13 -38.07
C VAL A 310 -34.01 0.85 -37.81
N VAL A 311 -33.32 0.21 -38.76
CA VAL A 311 -31.88 -0.09 -38.67
C VAL A 311 -31.05 1.19 -38.64
N ASP A 312 -31.36 2.18 -39.48
CA ASP A 312 -30.66 3.48 -39.55
C ASP A 312 -30.65 4.17 -38.18
N HIS A 313 -31.78 4.17 -37.47
CA HIS A 313 -31.89 4.75 -36.13
C HIS A 313 -31.08 3.98 -35.08
N LEU A 314 -31.11 2.64 -35.13
CA LEU A 314 -30.29 1.83 -34.23
C LEU A 314 -28.79 2.04 -34.48
N VAL A 315 -28.35 2.07 -35.74
CA VAL A 315 -26.94 2.31 -36.08
C VAL A 315 -26.48 3.71 -35.65
N ALA A 316 -27.32 4.73 -35.81
CA ALA A 316 -27.04 6.07 -35.28
C ALA A 316 -26.88 6.08 -33.75
N SER A 317 -27.66 5.27 -33.02
CA SER A 317 -27.49 5.12 -31.56
C SER A 317 -26.20 4.38 -31.19
N ARG A 318 -25.86 3.30 -31.93
CA ARG A 318 -24.64 2.50 -31.73
C ARG A 318 -23.36 3.32 -31.93
N GLN A 319 -23.37 4.30 -32.84
CA GLN A 319 -22.23 5.22 -33.03
C GLN A 319 -21.89 6.05 -31.78
N ARG A 320 -22.84 6.24 -30.86
CA ARG A 320 -22.65 6.99 -29.61
C ARG A 320 -22.19 6.12 -28.43
N LEU A 321 -22.15 4.80 -28.62
CA LEU A 321 -21.76 3.83 -27.59
C LEU A 321 -20.29 3.40 -27.79
N PRO A 322 -19.58 2.97 -26.73
CA PRO A 322 -18.19 2.53 -26.81
C PRO A 322 -18.08 1.10 -27.38
N LEU A 323 -18.42 0.95 -28.66
CA LEU A 323 -18.36 -0.31 -29.42
C LEU A 323 -17.03 -0.47 -30.18
N ARG A 324 -16.72 -1.70 -30.59
CA ARG A 324 -15.53 -2.01 -31.40
C ARG A 324 -15.72 -1.43 -32.81
N GLU A 325 -14.63 -1.13 -33.52
CA GLU A 325 -14.71 -0.57 -34.88
C GLU A 325 -15.38 -1.52 -35.87
N VAL A 326 -15.18 -2.83 -35.70
CA VAL A 326 -15.84 -3.86 -36.52
C VAL A 326 -17.36 -3.81 -36.40
N ASP A 327 -17.89 -3.46 -35.23
CA ASP A 327 -19.32 -3.38 -34.96
C ASP A 327 -19.97 -2.13 -35.61
N LYS A 328 -19.17 -1.24 -36.20
CA LYS A 328 -19.60 0.00 -36.87
C LYS A 328 -19.49 -0.08 -38.40
N HIS A 329 -19.02 -1.20 -38.95
CA HIS A 329 -18.87 -1.39 -40.40
C HIS A 329 -20.21 -1.65 -41.10
N GLN A 330 -20.20 -1.52 -42.44
CA GLN A 330 -21.35 -1.79 -43.30
C GLN A 330 -21.91 -3.22 -43.13
N GLU A 331 -21.04 -4.19 -42.84
CA GLU A 331 -21.45 -5.57 -42.60
C GLU A 331 -22.38 -5.71 -41.39
N ALA A 332 -22.13 -4.98 -40.31
CA ALA A 332 -23.00 -4.96 -39.13
C ALA A 332 -24.38 -4.34 -39.43
N TYR A 333 -24.42 -3.32 -40.29
CA TYR A 333 -25.67 -2.76 -40.81
C TYR A 333 -26.45 -3.81 -41.62
N ASP A 334 -25.76 -4.52 -42.52
CA ASP A 334 -26.39 -5.54 -43.36
C ASP A 334 -26.92 -6.71 -42.52
N GLU A 335 -26.21 -7.10 -41.47
CA GLU A 335 -26.62 -8.13 -40.51
C GLU A 335 -27.86 -7.71 -39.71
N LEU A 336 -27.91 -6.47 -39.21
CA LEU A 336 -29.11 -5.92 -38.56
C LEU A 336 -30.33 -5.92 -39.48
N LEU A 337 -30.14 -5.55 -40.74
CA LEU A 337 -31.22 -5.53 -41.72
C LEU A 337 -31.72 -6.94 -42.05
N ARG A 338 -30.79 -7.91 -42.18
CA ARG A 338 -31.11 -9.32 -42.43
C ARG A 338 -31.73 -10.02 -41.23
N SER A 339 -31.40 -9.64 -40.00
CA SER A 339 -31.87 -10.31 -38.79
C SER A 339 -33.21 -9.80 -38.25
N TYR A 340 -33.64 -8.59 -38.64
CA TYR A 340 -34.89 -7.98 -38.20
C TYR A 340 -36.11 -8.93 -38.29
N PRO A 341 -36.97 -9.06 -37.26
CA PRO A 341 -37.03 -8.21 -36.06
C PRO A 341 -36.12 -8.66 -34.90
N PHE A 342 -35.28 -9.67 -35.08
CA PHE A 342 -34.41 -10.15 -34.00
C PHE A 342 -33.11 -9.37 -33.93
N HIS A 343 -32.61 -9.15 -32.72
CA HIS A 343 -31.27 -8.62 -32.53
C HIS A 343 -30.22 -9.69 -32.89
N PRO A 344 -29.25 -9.41 -33.79
CA PRO A 344 -28.31 -10.42 -34.29
C PRO A 344 -27.43 -10.97 -33.17
N ASP A 345 -26.95 -10.11 -32.27
CA ASP A 345 -26.14 -10.54 -31.13
C ASP A 345 -26.92 -11.47 -30.16
N LEU A 346 -28.24 -11.33 -30.07
CA LEU A 346 -29.06 -12.24 -29.24
C LEU A 346 -29.13 -13.63 -29.88
N ILE A 347 -29.36 -13.69 -31.19
CA ILE A 347 -29.29 -14.93 -31.97
C ILE A 347 -27.92 -15.58 -31.75
N GLU A 348 -26.86 -14.78 -31.82
CA GLU A 348 -25.49 -15.26 -31.67
C GLU A 348 -25.22 -15.87 -30.30
N VAL A 349 -25.67 -15.22 -29.22
CA VAL A 349 -25.52 -15.77 -27.87
C VAL A 349 -26.21 -17.13 -27.73
N PHE A 350 -27.47 -17.22 -28.16
CA PHE A 350 -28.19 -18.49 -28.09
C PHE A 350 -27.54 -19.57 -28.95
N TYR A 351 -27.08 -19.18 -30.12
CA TYR A 351 -26.52 -20.11 -31.08
C TYR A 351 -25.13 -20.59 -30.66
N GLN A 352 -24.18 -19.68 -30.48
CA GLN A 352 -22.81 -20.05 -30.15
C GLN A 352 -22.70 -20.63 -28.75
N LYS A 353 -23.42 -20.08 -27.77
CA LYS A 353 -23.23 -20.46 -26.36
C LYS A 353 -24.29 -21.45 -25.88
N TRP A 354 -25.58 -21.14 -26.04
CA TRP A 354 -26.62 -21.96 -25.42
C TRP A 354 -26.85 -23.31 -26.08
N THR A 355 -26.63 -23.44 -27.40
CA THR A 355 -26.75 -24.76 -28.06
C THR A 355 -25.74 -25.79 -27.56
N GLN A 356 -24.67 -25.36 -26.89
CA GLN A 356 -23.67 -26.22 -26.26
C GLN A 356 -24.16 -26.83 -24.93
N LEU A 357 -25.24 -26.32 -24.34
CA LEU A 357 -25.79 -26.85 -23.08
C LEU A 357 -26.53 -28.16 -23.32
N ASN A 358 -26.15 -29.21 -22.57
CA ASN A 358 -26.76 -30.55 -22.66
C ASN A 358 -28.29 -30.52 -22.48
N ASN A 359 -28.78 -29.69 -21.56
CA ASN A 359 -30.20 -29.60 -21.24
C ASN A 359 -30.99 -28.62 -22.14
N PHE A 360 -30.32 -27.88 -23.05
CA PHE A 360 -30.95 -26.86 -23.90
C PHE A 360 -31.42 -27.41 -25.27
N GLN A 361 -31.26 -28.70 -25.56
CA GLN A 361 -31.78 -29.33 -26.79
C GLN A 361 -31.31 -28.68 -28.11
N GLY A 362 -30.10 -28.09 -28.13
CA GLY A 362 -29.48 -27.50 -29.32
C GLY A 362 -30.33 -26.42 -30.00
N THR A 363 -30.40 -26.44 -31.34
CA THR A 363 -31.18 -25.43 -32.09
C THR A 363 -32.68 -25.51 -31.83
N ARG A 364 -33.22 -26.69 -31.47
CA ARG A 364 -34.66 -26.83 -31.16
C ARG A 364 -35.05 -26.04 -29.93
N GLY A 365 -34.23 -26.09 -28.87
CA GLY A 365 -34.44 -25.28 -27.68
C GLY A 365 -34.33 -23.79 -27.97
N MET A 366 -33.43 -23.38 -28.88
CA MET A 366 -33.38 -22.00 -29.38
C MET A 366 -34.70 -21.59 -30.05
N PHE A 367 -35.19 -22.34 -31.05
CA PHE A 367 -36.47 -22.01 -31.71
C PHE A 367 -37.64 -21.92 -30.73
N ARG A 368 -37.70 -22.86 -29.77
CA ARG A 368 -38.71 -22.85 -28.70
C ARG A 368 -38.59 -21.62 -27.82
N THR A 369 -37.38 -21.28 -27.37
CA THR A 369 -37.11 -20.10 -26.54
C THR A 369 -37.58 -18.84 -27.25
N PHE A 370 -37.22 -18.66 -28.53
CA PHE A 370 -37.68 -17.50 -29.30
C PHE A 370 -39.20 -17.47 -29.48
N ALA A 371 -39.87 -18.61 -29.69
CA ALA A 371 -41.32 -18.67 -29.78
C ALA A 371 -42.00 -18.25 -28.46
N LEU A 372 -41.51 -18.75 -27.31
CA LEU A 372 -42.02 -18.40 -25.98
C LEU A 372 -41.76 -16.93 -25.65
N MET A 373 -40.52 -16.47 -25.90
CA MET A 373 -40.10 -15.09 -25.71
C MET A 373 -40.98 -14.12 -26.52
N LEU A 374 -41.19 -14.36 -27.82
CA LEU A 374 -42.05 -13.52 -28.65
C LEU A 374 -43.50 -13.48 -28.15
N ARG A 375 -44.03 -14.64 -27.74
CA ARG A 375 -45.40 -14.74 -27.22
C ARG A 375 -45.58 -13.93 -25.93
N GLU A 376 -44.61 -13.99 -25.03
CA GLU A 376 -44.66 -13.25 -23.76
C GLU A 376 -44.40 -11.75 -23.93
N ALA A 377 -43.49 -11.39 -24.84
CA ALA A 377 -43.09 -10.01 -25.13
C ALA A 377 -44.10 -9.24 -25.99
N ALA A 378 -44.93 -9.93 -26.78
CA ALA A 378 -45.92 -9.29 -27.64
C ALA A 378 -46.87 -8.37 -26.84
N GLY A 379 -46.88 -7.08 -27.19
CA GLY A 379 -47.70 -6.07 -26.51
C GLY A 379 -47.08 -5.49 -25.23
N LYS A 380 -45.89 -5.93 -24.83
CA LYS A 380 -45.22 -5.51 -23.58
C LYS A 380 -43.83 -4.92 -23.83
N ASP A 381 -43.08 -5.49 -24.77
CA ASP A 381 -41.71 -5.11 -25.08
C ASP A 381 -41.67 -3.80 -25.90
N PRO A 382 -41.11 -2.70 -25.36
CA PRO A 382 -41.13 -1.40 -26.02
C PRO A 382 -40.11 -1.27 -27.15
N THR A 383 -39.21 -2.25 -27.34
CA THR A 383 -38.07 -2.11 -28.26
C THR A 383 -38.43 -2.45 -29.70
N ALA A 384 -37.72 -1.81 -30.64
CA ALA A 384 -37.92 -2.05 -32.08
C ALA A 384 -37.30 -3.36 -32.59
N PHE A 385 -36.37 -3.94 -31.81
CA PHE A 385 -35.77 -5.25 -32.03
C PHE A 385 -36.06 -6.15 -30.84
N VAL A 386 -36.25 -7.44 -31.09
CA VAL A 386 -36.39 -8.47 -30.07
C VAL A 386 -35.00 -8.72 -29.47
N GLY A 387 -34.79 -8.18 -28.27
CA GLY A 387 -33.54 -8.27 -27.51
C GLY A 387 -33.72 -8.98 -26.16
N PRO A 388 -32.73 -8.92 -25.26
CA PRO A 388 -32.82 -9.50 -23.91
C PRO A 388 -34.01 -8.97 -23.09
N GLY A 389 -34.45 -7.74 -23.33
CA GLY A 389 -35.64 -7.16 -22.71
C GLY A 389 -36.92 -7.95 -22.95
N ALA A 390 -37.01 -8.70 -24.06
CA ALA A 390 -38.14 -9.57 -24.37
C ALA A 390 -38.28 -10.77 -23.42
N LEU A 391 -37.25 -11.07 -22.62
CA LEU A 391 -37.30 -12.07 -21.54
C LEU A 391 -37.84 -11.50 -20.22
N LEU A 392 -38.08 -10.18 -20.14
CA LEU A 392 -38.66 -9.56 -18.95
C LEU A 392 -40.18 -9.70 -18.95
N THR A 393 -40.77 -9.95 -17.78
CA THR A 393 -42.22 -9.89 -17.57
C THR A 393 -42.63 -8.54 -16.99
N THR A 394 -43.93 -8.23 -17.01
CA THR A 394 -44.52 -7.04 -16.37
C THR A 394 -44.48 -7.09 -14.84
N ASP A 395 -44.43 -8.30 -14.28
CA ASP A 395 -44.36 -8.53 -12.84
C ASP A 395 -42.91 -8.52 -12.33
N THR A 396 -42.74 -8.55 -11.01
CA THR A 396 -41.41 -8.57 -10.37
C THR A 396 -40.74 -9.95 -10.37
N GLY A 397 -41.38 -10.97 -10.94
CA GLY A 397 -40.87 -12.34 -11.04
C GLY A 397 -40.10 -12.61 -12.33
N LEU A 398 -39.58 -13.83 -12.48
CA LEU A 398 -38.97 -14.29 -13.73
C LEU A 398 -40.08 -14.76 -14.71
N SER A 399 -39.93 -14.44 -16.00
CA SER A 399 -40.79 -14.94 -17.07
C SER A 399 -40.74 -16.48 -17.20
N ASP A 400 -41.76 -17.09 -17.80
CA ASP A 400 -41.79 -18.55 -17.96
C ASP A 400 -40.65 -19.02 -18.86
N VAL A 401 -40.37 -18.25 -19.93
CA VAL A 401 -39.20 -18.48 -20.79
C VAL A 401 -37.88 -18.39 -20.02
N LEU A 402 -37.69 -17.40 -19.14
CA LEU A 402 -36.46 -17.27 -18.36
C LEU A 402 -36.33 -18.40 -17.32
N GLN A 403 -37.44 -18.88 -16.75
CA GLN A 403 -37.42 -20.07 -15.90
C GLN A 403 -37.05 -21.33 -16.68
N GLU A 404 -37.49 -21.47 -17.93
CA GLU A 404 -37.08 -22.58 -18.80
C GLU A 404 -35.57 -22.52 -19.10
N LEU A 405 -35.06 -21.32 -19.39
CA LEU A 405 -33.62 -21.09 -19.58
C LEU A 405 -32.81 -21.45 -18.32
N VAL A 406 -33.27 -21.01 -17.15
CA VAL A 406 -32.66 -21.33 -15.86
C VAL A 406 -32.61 -22.85 -15.62
N ARG A 407 -33.65 -23.60 -15.99
CA ARG A 407 -33.67 -25.07 -15.87
C ARG A 407 -32.71 -25.76 -16.83
N ALA A 408 -32.36 -25.13 -17.94
CA ALA A 408 -31.39 -25.64 -18.90
C ALA A 408 -29.93 -25.39 -18.47
N CYS A 409 -29.69 -24.43 -17.57
CA CYS A 409 -28.36 -24.15 -17.02
C CYS A 409 -27.92 -25.23 -16.01
N ASP A 410 -26.60 -25.43 -15.93
CA ASP A 410 -25.99 -26.11 -14.80
C ASP A 410 -26.28 -25.32 -13.51
N GLU A 411 -26.60 -26.04 -12.42
CA GLU A 411 -27.03 -25.45 -11.15
C GLU A 411 -28.32 -24.60 -11.23
N GLY A 412 -29.23 -24.93 -12.16
CA GLY A 412 -30.48 -24.19 -12.42
C GLY A 412 -31.33 -23.84 -11.19
N THR A 413 -31.30 -24.64 -10.12
CA THR A 413 -32.05 -24.34 -8.89
C THR A 413 -31.54 -23.10 -8.14
N GLN A 414 -30.26 -22.73 -8.32
CA GLN A 414 -29.64 -21.57 -7.65
C GLN A 414 -29.91 -20.26 -8.38
N TRP A 415 -30.09 -20.30 -9.71
CA TRP A 415 -30.21 -19.09 -10.54
C TRP A 415 -31.50 -18.30 -10.30
N THR A 416 -32.59 -18.95 -9.90
CA THR A 416 -33.87 -18.26 -9.67
C THR A 416 -33.77 -17.16 -8.59
N PRO A 417 -33.32 -17.44 -7.35
CA PRO A 417 -33.15 -16.39 -6.35
C PRO A 417 -32.06 -15.38 -6.72
N ILE A 418 -31.01 -15.79 -7.43
CA ILE A 418 -29.94 -14.90 -7.90
C ILE A 418 -30.49 -13.85 -8.87
N LEU A 419 -31.11 -14.29 -9.97
CA LEU A 419 -31.66 -13.38 -10.97
C LEU A 419 -32.76 -12.49 -10.39
N THR A 420 -33.60 -13.02 -9.49
CA THR A 420 -34.63 -12.22 -8.81
C THR A 420 -34.00 -11.07 -8.02
N GLY A 421 -32.94 -11.35 -7.25
CA GLY A 421 -32.24 -10.33 -6.47
C GLY A 421 -31.45 -9.33 -7.33
N GLU A 422 -30.78 -9.80 -8.39
CA GLU A 422 -30.04 -8.92 -9.31
C GLU A 422 -30.98 -8.00 -10.11
N LEU A 423 -32.12 -8.52 -10.59
CA LEU A 423 -33.14 -7.71 -11.24
C LEU A 423 -33.79 -6.71 -10.28
N GLU A 424 -33.94 -7.05 -8.99
CA GLU A 424 -34.40 -6.08 -7.98
C GLU A 424 -33.40 -4.92 -7.79
N ARG A 425 -32.10 -5.22 -7.70
CA ARG A 425 -31.04 -4.19 -7.65
C ARG A 425 -31.06 -3.31 -8.89
N ALA A 426 -31.14 -3.92 -10.07
CA ALA A 426 -31.22 -3.21 -11.34
C ALA A 426 -32.44 -2.26 -11.39
N ARG A 427 -33.62 -2.70 -10.94
CA ARG A 427 -34.82 -1.86 -10.84
C ARG A 427 -34.63 -0.68 -9.90
N ASN A 428 -33.96 -0.88 -8.78
CA ASN A 428 -33.72 0.20 -7.82
C ASN A 428 -32.74 1.24 -8.39
N ILE A 429 -31.67 0.82 -9.04
CA ILE A 429 -30.74 1.72 -9.74
C ILE A 429 -31.45 2.51 -10.84
N GLN A 430 -32.27 1.82 -11.65
CA GLN A 430 -32.93 2.46 -12.77
C GLN A 430 -33.92 3.58 -12.36
N LYS A 431 -34.51 3.51 -11.15
CA LYS A 431 -35.38 4.59 -10.63
C LYS A 431 -34.65 5.93 -10.52
N ASP A 432 -33.34 5.89 -10.27
CA ASP A 432 -32.50 7.08 -10.12
C ASP A 432 -31.93 7.57 -11.47
N LEU A 433 -32.28 6.92 -12.58
CA LEU A 433 -31.79 7.19 -13.94
C LEU A 433 -32.96 7.49 -14.92
N PRO A 434 -33.58 8.69 -14.87
CA PRO A 434 -34.83 8.99 -15.58
C PRO A 434 -34.70 9.02 -17.12
N LEU A 435 -33.48 9.04 -17.66
CA LEU A 435 -33.22 8.98 -19.10
C LEU A 435 -33.30 7.55 -19.65
N LEU A 436 -33.23 6.52 -18.80
CA LEU A 436 -33.38 5.11 -19.16
C LEU A 436 -34.85 4.69 -19.01
N LYS A 437 -35.54 4.42 -20.13
CA LYS A 437 -37.00 4.22 -20.17
C LYS A 437 -37.43 2.80 -20.53
N SER A 438 -36.50 1.97 -20.97
CA SER A 438 -36.76 0.64 -21.56
C SER A 438 -36.20 -0.50 -20.71
N ARG A 439 -36.10 -0.31 -19.39
CA ARG A 439 -35.60 -1.33 -18.43
C ARG A 439 -34.17 -1.80 -18.73
N GLU A 440 -33.32 -0.88 -19.19
CA GLU A 440 -31.98 -1.14 -19.72
C GLU A 440 -31.04 -1.79 -18.69
N VAL A 441 -31.14 -1.43 -17.41
CA VAL A 441 -30.28 -2.04 -16.36
C VAL A 441 -30.69 -3.50 -16.12
N GLU A 442 -32.00 -3.80 -16.16
CA GLU A 442 -32.50 -5.18 -16.07
C GLU A 442 -32.11 -5.99 -17.31
N ALA A 443 -32.21 -5.40 -18.50
CA ALA A 443 -31.71 -6.01 -19.73
C ALA A 443 -30.20 -6.30 -19.63
N ALA A 444 -29.41 -5.46 -18.95
CA ALA A 444 -27.98 -5.71 -18.74
C ALA A 444 -27.71 -6.92 -17.85
N VAL A 445 -28.52 -7.12 -16.80
CA VAL A 445 -28.49 -8.34 -15.97
C VAL A 445 -28.75 -9.57 -16.84
N LEU A 446 -29.79 -9.53 -17.67
CA LEU A 446 -30.16 -10.65 -18.54
C LEU A 446 -29.11 -10.91 -19.62
N SER A 447 -28.59 -9.88 -20.29
CA SER A 447 -27.48 -9.99 -21.24
C SER A 447 -26.26 -10.64 -20.59
N THR A 448 -25.90 -10.20 -19.39
CA THR A 448 -24.78 -10.77 -18.65
C THR A 448 -25.05 -12.23 -18.30
N PHE A 449 -26.25 -12.57 -17.82
CA PHE A 449 -26.65 -13.95 -17.55
C PHE A 449 -26.55 -14.83 -18.80
N LEU A 450 -27.13 -14.40 -19.93
CA LEU A 450 -27.10 -15.14 -21.18
C LEU A 450 -25.67 -15.39 -21.67
N HIS A 451 -24.77 -14.41 -21.52
CA HIS A 451 -23.37 -14.57 -21.88
C HIS A 451 -22.54 -15.38 -20.88
N SER A 452 -23.04 -15.63 -19.67
CA SER A 452 -22.37 -16.39 -18.61
C SER A 452 -22.56 -17.90 -18.73
N GLN A 453 -23.37 -18.35 -19.69
CA GLN A 453 -23.66 -19.76 -19.96
C GLN A 453 -22.97 -20.22 -21.24
N PRO A 454 -22.46 -21.48 -21.33
CA PRO A 454 -22.18 -22.38 -20.20
C PRO A 454 -21.17 -21.80 -19.21
N ILE A 455 -21.03 -22.41 -18.03
CA ILE A 455 -20.13 -21.94 -16.98
C ILE A 455 -18.71 -21.70 -17.54
N GLY A 456 -18.18 -20.50 -17.31
CA GLY A 456 -16.86 -20.08 -17.80
C GLY A 456 -16.92 -19.08 -18.95
N GLN A 457 -18.05 -18.98 -19.63
CA GLN A 457 -18.31 -17.92 -20.61
C GLN A 457 -18.47 -16.56 -19.92
N LYS A 458 -18.20 -15.50 -20.69
CA LYS A 458 -18.29 -14.09 -20.26
C LYS A 458 -18.63 -13.18 -21.43
N ALA A 459 -19.00 -11.95 -21.13
CA ALA A 459 -19.15 -10.85 -22.09
C ALA A 459 -18.06 -9.81 -21.87
N GLU A 460 -17.63 -9.16 -22.95
CA GLU A 460 -16.95 -7.88 -22.90
C GLU A 460 -17.98 -6.75 -22.75
N LEU A 461 -17.50 -5.55 -22.38
CA LEU A 461 -18.37 -4.38 -22.25
C LEU A 461 -19.07 -4.03 -23.58
N ALA A 462 -18.38 -4.18 -24.71
CA ALA A 462 -18.95 -3.95 -26.03
C ALA A 462 -20.11 -4.90 -26.35
N ASP A 463 -20.02 -6.18 -25.94
CA ASP A 463 -21.09 -7.16 -26.18
C ASP A 463 -22.38 -6.78 -25.44
N LEU A 464 -22.25 -6.26 -24.20
CA LEU A 464 -23.40 -5.72 -23.48
C LEU A 464 -24.00 -4.51 -24.19
N TYR A 465 -23.17 -3.55 -24.60
CA TYR A 465 -23.65 -2.36 -25.31
C TYR A 465 -24.37 -2.70 -26.62
N LEU A 466 -23.92 -3.73 -27.34
CA LEU A 466 -24.61 -4.20 -28.54
C LEU A 466 -26.03 -4.64 -28.23
N LEU A 467 -26.22 -5.50 -27.23
CA LEU A 467 -27.54 -6.03 -26.83
C LEU A 467 -28.46 -4.98 -26.19
N LEU A 468 -27.90 -3.93 -25.59
CA LEU A 468 -28.63 -2.86 -24.94
C LEU A 468 -29.00 -1.71 -25.90
N ALA A 469 -28.36 -1.63 -27.06
CA ALA A 469 -28.56 -0.54 -28.00
C ALA A 469 -30.02 -0.46 -28.49
N HIS A 470 -30.60 0.73 -28.36
CA HIS A 470 -31.88 1.11 -28.95
C HIS A 470 -31.85 2.58 -29.36
N ALA A 471 -32.79 3.01 -30.21
CA ALA A 471 -32.75 4.31 -30.88
C ALA A 471 -32.57 5.50 -29.91
N ASP A 472 -33.19 5.44 -28.74
CA ASP A 472 -33.27 6.55 -27.78
C ASP A 472 -32.32 6.38 -26.58
N ILE A 473 -31.36 5.44 -26.62
CA ILE A 473 -30.45 5.20 -25.49
C ILE A 473 -29.56 6.42 -25.20
N ASP A 474 -29.40 6.72 -23.91
CA ASP A 474 -28.48 7.74 -23.39
C ASP A 474 -27.17 7.09 -22.89
N PRO A 475 -26.02 7.28 -23.57
CA PRO A 475 -24.75 6.62 -23.25
C PRO A 475 -24.27 6.84 -21.80
N MET A 476 -24.37 8.07 -21.30
CA MET A 476 -23.88 8.43 -19.96
C MET A 476 -24.72 7.76 -18.87
N SER A 477 -26.04 7.73 -19.03
CA SER A 477 -26.94 7.09 -18.07
C SER A 477 -26.77 5.58 -18.06
N ILE A 478 -26.56 4.93 -19.21
CA ILE A 478 -26.33 3.48 -19.25
C ILE A 478 -24.97 3.12 -18.66
N GLU A 479 -23.92 3.91 -18.92
CA GLU A 479 -22.59 3.72 -18.31
C GLU A 479 -22.68 3.81 -16.79
N LYS A 480 -23.34 4.84 -16.27
CA LYS A 480 -23.60 4.99 -14.84
C LYS A 480 -24.40 3.81 -14.29
N GLY A 481 -25.49 3.40 -14.95
CA GLY A 481 -26.30 2.27 -14.50
C GLY A 481 -25.54 0.95 -14.44
N LEU A 482 -24.64 0.69 -15.39
CA LEU A 482 -23.74 -0.48 -15.37
C LEU A 482 -22.74 -0.38 -14.21
N SER A 483 -22.15 0.80 -13.99
CA SER A 483 -21.22 1.04 -12.87
C SER A 483 -21.90 0.82 -11.52
N ASP A 484 -23.05 1.47 -11.29
CA ASP A 484 -23.83 1.37 -10.07
C ASP A 484 -24.25 -0.09 -9.80
N TRP A 485 -24.66 -0.83 -10.84
CA TRP A 485 -25.02 -2.25 -10.71
C TRP A 485 -23.82 -3.11 -10.31
N ARG A 486 -22.64 -2.88 -10.91
CA ARG A 486 -21.42 -3.61 -10.58
C ARG A 486 -21.00 -3.43 -9.11
N GLU A 487 -21.22 -2.25 -8.53
CA GLU A 487 -20.91 -1.97 -7.13
C GLU A 487 -21.83 -2.72 -6.16
N VAL A 488 -23.12 -2.83 -6.48
CA VAL A 488 -24.13 -3.43 -5.57
C VAL A 488 -24.42 -4.90 -5.83
N SER A 489 -23.99 -5.43 -6.98
CA SER A 489 -24.24 -6.82 -7.37
C SER A 489 -23.62 -7.80 -6.37
N TRP A 490 -24.32 -8.89 -6.11
CA TRP A 490 -23.85 -9.94 -5.20
C TRP A 490 -23.25 -11.15 -5.90
N PHE A 491 -23.50 -11.28 -7.22
CA PHE A 491 -23.16 -12.47 -8.00
C PHE A 491 -22.40 -12.15 -9.29
N LEU A 492 -22.19 -10.87 -9.60
CA LEU A 492 -21.31 -10.46 -10.69
C LEU A 492 -19.86 -10.76 -10.31
N LYS A 493 -19.15 -11.48 -11.19
CA LYS A 493 -17.75 -11.84 -11.02
C LYS A 493 -16.86 -10.60 -10.97
N GLU A 494 -15.84 -10.67 -10.13
CA GLU A 494 -14.99 -9.54 -9.74
C GLU A 494 -13.87 -9.32 -10.74
N ASN A 495 -14.26 -8.93 -11.96
CA ASN A 495 -13.34 -8.59 -13.03
C ASN A 495 -13.87 -7.36 -13.75
N ALA A 496 -13.16 -6.24 -13.66
CA ALA A 496 -13.58 -4.96 -14.24
C ALA A 496 -13.70 -4.99 -15.77
N SER A 497 -12.94 -5.84 -16.46
CA SER A 497 -12.92 -5.90 -17.94
C SER A 497 -13.89 -6.91 -18.54
N SER A 498 -14.63 -7.67 -17.72
CA SER A 498 -15.61 -8.64 -18.20
C SER A 498 -16.87 -8.68 -17.36
N TRP A 499 -17.94 -9.17 -17.98
CA TRP A 499 -19.26 -9.29 -17.38
C TRP A 499 -19.66 -10.74 -17.39
N ALA A 500 -19.75 -11.33 -16.21
CA ALA A 500 -20.22 -12.69 -16.01
C ALA A 500 -20.85 -12.81 -14.64
N LEU A 501 -22.05 -13.39 -14.57
CA LEU A 501 -22.68 -13.80 -13.33
C LEU A 501 -22.20 -15.21 -12.95
N GLY A 502 -22.09 -15.46 -11.66
CA GLY A 502 -21.84 -16.78 -11.09
C GLY A 502 -22.94 -17.22 -10.13
N THR A 503 -22.88 -18.47 -9.71
CA THR A 503 -23.75 -19.02 -8.65
C THR A 503 -23.16 -18.81 -7.25
N THR A 504 -21.86 -18.51 -7.17
CA THR A 504 -21.18 -18.17 -5.91
C THR A 504 -21.25 -16.67 -5.64
N PRO A 505 -21.49 -16.24 -4.38
CA PRO A 505 -21.43 -14.83 -4.00
C PRO A 505 -20.03 -14.23 -4.22
N ASN A 506 -19.98 -12.95 -4.61
CA ASN A 506 -18.72 -12.19 -4.72
C ASN A 506 -18.23 -11.65 -3.35
N LEU A 507 -17.01 -11.11 -3.28
CA LEU A 507 -16.44 -10.57 -2.04
C LEU A 507 -17.27 -9.42 -1.48
N THR A 508 -17.91 -8.61 -2.32
CA THR A 508 -18.81 -7.54 -1.85
C THR A 508 -19.96 -8.12 -1.02
N ASN A 509 -20.62 -9.18 -1.51
CA ASN A 509 -21.65 -9.88 -0.75
C ASN A 509 -21.10 -10.49 0.55
N MET A 510 -19.96 -11.17 0.45
CA MET A 510 -19.32 -11.83 1.59
C MET A 510 -18.95 -10.81 2.67
N HIS A 511 -18.42 -9.65 2.28
CA HIS A 511 -18.06 -8.56 3.18
C HIS A 511 -19.27 -7.96 3.88
N VAL A 512 -20.35 -7.67 3.15
CA VAL A 512 -21.60 -7.16 3.75
C VAL A 512 -22.16 -8.15 4.77
N ARG A 513 -22.13 -9.45 4.46
CA ARG A 513 -22.55 -10.51 5.40
C ARG A 513 -21.62 -10.61 6.61
N ALA A 514 -20.32 -10.50 6.40
CA ALA A 514 -19.33 -10.52 7.47
C ALA A 514 -19.46 -9.31 8.40
N MET A 515 -19.66 -8.09 7.85
CA MET A 515 -19.91 -6.88 8.62
C MET A 515 -21.14 -7.01 9.53
N ALA A 516 -22.22 -7.63 9.04
CA ALA A 516 -23.44 -7.85 9.82
C ALA A 516 -23.24 -8.80 11.03
N ARG A 517 -22.15 -9.59 11.04
CA ARG A 517 -21.79 -10.48 12.15
C ARG A 517 -20.84 -9.83 13.17
N ILE A 518 -20.28 -8.65 12.88
CA ILE A 518 -19.35 -7.95 13.78
C ILE A 518 -20.13 -7.28 14.92
N THR A 519 -19.75 -7.62 16.15
CA THR A 519 -20.33 -7.05 17.38
C THR A 519 -19.66 -5.73 17.77
N GLU A 520 -20.36 -4.89 18.55
CA GLU A 520 -19.78 -3.63 19.07
C GLU A 520 -18.62 -3.87 20.05
N ASP A 521 -18.62 -5.00 20.78
CA ASP A 521 -17.53 -5.37 21.69
C ASP A 521 -16.23 -5.63 20.93
N GLN A 522 -16.29 -6.37 19.83
CA GLN A 522 -15.13 -6.60 18.95
C GLN A 522 -14.57 -5.31 18.35
N ILE A 523 -15.45 -4.38 17.98
CA ILE A 523 -15.03 -3.06 17.47
C ILE A 523 -14.32 -2.27 18.57
N THR A 524 -14.85 -2.31 19.80
CA THR A 524 -14.29 -1.58 20.95
C THR A 524 -12.92 -2.13 21.33
N GLU A 525 -12.78 -3.45 21.44
CA GLU A 525 -11.49 -4.10 21.73
C GLU A 525 -10.43 -3.76 20.67
N ASN A 526 -10.79 -3.81 19.39
CA ASN A 526 -9.87 -3.46 18.30
C ASN A 526 -9.50 -1.96 18.31
N LEU A 527 -10.47 -1.10 18.62
CA LEU A 527 -10.27 0.34 18.73
C LEU A 527 -9.32 0.68 19.89
N GLU A 528 -9.51 0.09 21.07
CA GLU A 528 -8.62 0.28 22.22
C GLU A 528 -7.18 -0.15 21.93
N LYS A 529 -7.01 -1.30 21.25
CA LYS A 529 -5.68 -1.73 20.79
C LYS A 529 -5.04 -0.67 19.89
N ARG A 530 -5.77 -0.15 18.90
CA ARG A 530 -5.27 0.87 17.98
C ARG A 530 -4.98 2.21 18.65
N ILE A 531 -5.73 2.57 19.69
CA ILE A 531 -5.46 3.77 20.51
C ILE A 531 -4.12 3.63 21.25
N ARG A 532 -3.83 2.44 21.80
CA ARG A 532 -2.53 2.14 22.41
C ARG A 532 -1.40 2.20 21.37
N ASP A 533 -1.61 1.58 20.21
CA ASP A 533 -0.63 1.54 19.11
C ASP A 533 -0.35 2.94 18.53
N ALA A 534 -1.34 3.84 18.52
CA ALA A 534 -1.20 5.20 18.03
C ALA A 534 -0.33 6.10 18.93
N ALA A 535 0.04 5.63 20.14
CA ALA A 535 0.94 6.32 21.06
C ALA A 535 0.60 7.82 21.27
N LEU A 536 -0.70 8.13 21.46
CA LEU A 536 -1.21 9.51 21.50
C LEU A 536 -0.53 10.40 22.58
N GLY A 537 -0.03 9.78 23.64
CA GLY A 537 0.70 10.44 24.73
C GLY A 537 2.23 10.47 24.58
N ARG A 538 2.78 10.11 23.42
CA ARG A 538 4.22 10.17 23.15
C ARG A 538 4.72 11.60 23.30
N ASN A 539 5.76 11.78 24.10
CA ASN A 539 6.35 13.07 24.43
C ASN A 539 7.85 12.97 24.70
N THR A 540 8.53 14.12 24.73
CA THR A 540 9.96 14.24 25.03
C THR A 540 10.26 14.65 26.48
N ASP A 541 9.24 15.06 27.24
CA ASP A 541 9.38 15.68 28.57
C ASP A 541 9.24 14.70 29.75
N GLU A 542 9.35 13.39 29.47
CA GLU A 542 9.19 12.30 30.44
C GLU A 542 7.84 12.29 31.20
N VAL A 543 6.83 12.98 30.69
CA VAL A 543 5.49 12.99 31.26
C VAL A 543 4.85 11.64 31.02
N ARG A 544 4.45 10.95 32.09
CA ARG A 544 3.80 9.64 31.97
C ARG A 544 2.34 9.80 31.49
N PRO A 545 1.98 9.25 30.31
CA PRO A 545 0.60 9.27 29.86
C PRO A 545 -0.22 8.16 30.53
N HIS A 546 -1.44 8.50 30.94
CA HIS A 546 -2.47 7.58 31.42
C HIS A 546 -3.38 7.19 30.26
N THR A 547 -2.97 6.17 29.51
CA THR A 547 -3.68 5.74 28.29
C THR A 547 -4.78 4.73 28.61
N LEU A 548 -6.04 5.10 28.34
CA LEU A 548 -7.24 4.29 28.58
C LEU A 548 -7.35 3.84 30.05
N PRO A 549 -7.43 4.77 31.03
CA PRO A 549 -7.75 4.39 32.40
C PRO A 549 -9.16 3.78 32.44
N ASN A 550 -9.42 2.87 33.38
CA ASN A 550 -10.76 2.30 33.58
C ASN A 550 -11.66 3.27 34.37
N SER A 551 -11.06 4.11 35.21
CA SER A 551 -11.78 5.11 35.99
C SER A 551 -10.91 6.32 36.34
N PRO A 552 -11.51 7.47 36.72
CA PRO A 552 -10.77 8.63 37.25
C PRO A 552 -9.84 8.34 38.42
N ALA A 553 -10.12 7.28 39.20
CA ALA A 553 -9.32 6.86 40.34
C ALA A 553 -7.99 6.18 39.96
N ASP A 554 -7.84 5.77 38.70
CA ASP A 554 -6.58 5.18 38.20
C ASP A 554 -5.48 6.24 37.99
N VAL A 555 -5.86 7.53 37.99
CA VAL A 555 -4.95 8.67 37.90
C VAL A 555 -4.67 9.19 39.31
N SER A 556 -3.41 9.15 39.74
CA SER A 556 -3.00 9.62 41.06
C SER A 556 -3.44 11.06 41.36
N ASP A 557 -3.76 11.34 42.62
CA ASP A 557 -4.04 12.70 43.11
C ASP A 557 -2.79 13.23 43.82
N ASN A 558 -1.78 13.61 43.04
CA ASN A 558 -0.56 14.22 43.52
C ASN A 558 -0.25 15.51 42.73
N PRO A 559 0.69 16.35 43.18
CA PRO A 559 1.05 17.60 42.50
C PRO A 559 1.75 17.44 41.13
N GLU A 560 1.98 16.22 40.64
CA GLU A 560 2.64 15.99 39.35
C GLU A 560 1.64 16.06 38.19
N PHE A 561 2.13 16.52 37.05
CA PHE A 561 1.34 16.64 35.84
C PHE A 561 0.89 15.27 35.28
N HIS A 562 -0.37 15.18 34.88
CA HIS A 562 -1.01 13.95 34.41
C HIS A 562 -1.74 14.18 33.10
N PHE A 563 -1.24 13.53 32.04
CA PHE A 563 -1.88 13.52 30.74
C PHE A 563 -2.71 12.24 30.55
N VAL A 564 -4.02 12.39 30.40
CA VAL A 564 -4.95 11.26 30.26
C VAL A 564 -5.42 11.16 28.81
N VAL A 565 -5.35 9.96 28.23
CA VAL A 565 -6.01 9.65 26.96
C VAL A 565 -7.28 8.87 27.29
N ALA A 566 -8.43 9.52 27.10
CA ALA A 566 -9.72 8.97 27.49
C ALA A 566 -10.08 7.71 26.69
N GLY A 567 -10.87 6.82 27.28
CA GLY A 567 -11.47 5.69 26.57
C GLY A 567 -12.47 6.11 25.49
N PRO A 568 -12.77 5.23 24.51
CA PRO A 568 -13.74 5.52 23.44
C PRO A 568 -15.18 5.68 23.95
N ALA A 569 -15.46 5.31 25.21
CA ALA A 569 -16.74 5.59 25.88
C ALA A 569 -16.87 7.04 26.37
N TRP A 570 -15.75 7.75 26.54
CA TRP A 570 -15.68 9.13 27.01
C TRP A 570 -15.38 10.06 25.84
N THR A 571 -16.43 10.44 25.12
CA THR A 571 -16.36 11.39 24.01
C THR A 571 -16.73 12.80 24.46
N ALA A 572 -16.27 13.80 23.71
CA ALA A 572 -16.61 15.19 23.95
C ALA A 572 -16.90 15.92 22.62
N VAL A 573 -17.63 17.03 22.73
CA VAL A 573 -17.87 17.96 21.64
C VAL A 573 -17.22 19.29 22.03
N PRO A 574 -16.26 19.81 21.23
CA PRO A 574 -15.63 21.09 21.51
C PRO A 574 -16.66 22.22 21.67
N GLY A 575 -16.51 23.04 22.72
CA GLY A 575 -17.40 24.17 23.01
C GLY A 575 -18.72 23.80 23.70
N GLU A 576 -19.00 22.52 23.94
CA GLU A 576 -20.15 22.07 24.74
C GLU A 576 -19.75 21.72 26.18
N ASN A 577 -20.74 21.53 27.06
CA ASN A 577 -20.52 21.13 28.44
C ASN A 577 -19.90 19.73 28.52
N VAL A 578 -18.90 19.58 29.38
CA VAL A 578 -18.23 18.30 29.64
C VAL A 578 -19.17 17.38 30.44
N SER A 579 -19.26 16.11 30.03
CA SER A 579 -20.10 15.13 30.74
C SER A 579 -19.60 14.85 32.15
N ASP A 580 -20.51 14.48 33.07
CA ASP A 580 -20.16 14.16 34.47
C ASP A 580 -19.04 13.11 34.59
N ALA A 581 -19.02 12.13 33.69
CA ALA A 581 -18.01 11.07 33.66
C ALA A 581 -16.60 11.61 33.32
N LEU A 582 -16.50 12.59 32.42
CA LEU A 582 -15.24 13.25 32.08
C LEU A 582 -14.87 14.31 33.12
N ALA A 583 -15.85 15.05 33.65
CA ALA A 583 -15.64 16.03 34.72
C ALA A 583 -15.12 15.38 36.01
N ALA A 584 -15.48 14.12 36.28
CA ALA A 584 -14.97 13.36 37.42
C ALA A 584 -13.44 13.19 37.45
N PHE A 585 -12.73 13.33 36.31
CA PHE A 585 -11.26 13.39 36.29
C PHE A 585 -10.71 14.61 37.02
N PHE A 586 -11.49 15.66 37.25
CA PHE A 586 -11.05 16.90 37.89
C PHE A 586 -11.56 17.03 39.34
N ASN A 587 -12.41 16.12 39.82
CA ASN A 587 -12.92 16.12 41.19
C ASN A 587 -11.87 15.55 42.18
N ARG A 588 -10.79 16.30 42.43
CA ARG A 588 -9.63 15.87 43.22
C ARG A 588 -8.97 17.05 43.95
N THR A 589 -7.95 16.77 44.78
CA THR A 589 -7.20 17.80 45.53
C THR A 589 -6.35 18.68 44.60
N TYR A 590 -5.78 18.07 43.55
CA TYR A 590 -4.94 18.74 42.56
C TYR A 590 -5.61 18.75 41.18
N PRO A 591 -6.73 19.47 40.98
CA PRO A 591 -7.44 19.49 39.71
C PRO A 591 -6.62 20.16 38.59
N ASN A 592 -5.67 21.03 38.93
CA ASN A 592 -4.88 21.76 37.96
C ASN A 592 -3.76 20.89 37.34
N THR A 593 -3.47 19.70 37.87
CA THR A 593 -2.41 18.84 37.32
C THR A 593 -2.88 17.89 36.23
N VAL A 594 -4.20 17.73 36.05
CA VAL A 594 -4.77 16.77 35.10
C VAL A 594 -5.21 17.46 33.82
N ILE A 595 -4.92 16.85 32.69
CA ILE A 595 -5.49 17.17 31.38
C ILE A 595 -5.97 15.88 30.72
N VAL A 596 -7.13 15.95 30.05
CA VAL A 596 -7.73 14.81 29.38
C VAL A 596 -7.84 15.09 27.88
N LEU A 597 -7.28 14.21 27.06
CA LEU A 597 -7.49 14.15 25.61
C LEU A 597 -8.62 13.16 25.32
N ALA A 598 -9.72 13.67 24.77
CA ALA A 598 -10.89 12.88 24.40
C ALA A 598 -11.07 12.80 22.88
N SER A 599 -11.87 11.82 22.44
CA SER A 599 -12.25 11.67 21.04
C SER A 599 -13.47 12.51 20.70
N GLU A 600 -13.48 13.07 19.49
CA GLU A 600 -14.63 13.77 18.92
C GLU A 600 -15.67 12.73 18.46
N ASN A 601 -16.93 12.90 18.90
CA ASN A 601 -17.99 11.91 18.69
C ASN A 601 -18.22 11.56 17.20
N ALA A 602 -18.28 12.56 16.30
CA ALA A 602 -18.54 12.32 14.88
C ALA A 602 -17.41 11.53 14.20
N ARG A 603 -16.14 11.88 14.49
CA ARG A 603 -14.97 11.17 13.96
C ARG A 603 -14.89 9.75 14.49
N LEU A 604 -15.26 9.54 15.76
CA LEU A 604 -15.29 8.21 16.37
C LEU A 604 -16.30 7.28 15.67
N ILE A 605 -17.49 7.77 15.33
CA ILE A 605 -18.49 6.98 14.59
C ILE A 605 -17.95 6.50 13.24
N GLY A 606 -17.30 7.41 12.48
CA GLY A 606 -16.66 7.07 11.21
C GLY A 606 -15.55 6.02 11.38
N LEU A 607 -14.71 6.18 12.41
CA LEU A 607 -13.64 5.25 12.74
C LEU A 607 -14.18 3.86 13.11
N ARG A 608 -15.27 3.76 13.88
CA ARG A 608 -15.93 2.49 14.22
C ARG A 608 -16.45 1.76 12.98
N GLN A 609 -17.06 2.48 12.03
CA GLN A 609 -17.51 1.89 10.76
C GLN A 609 -16.34 1.37 9.93
N ARG A 610 -15.24 2.11 9.91
CA ARG A 610 -14.01 1.70 9.23
C ARG A 610 -13.41 0.45 9.87
N ILE A 611 -13.33 0.40 11.21
CA ILE A 611 -12.87 -0.80 11.94
C ILE A 611 -13.79 -2.00 11.66
N ARG A 612 -15.12 -1.80 11.61
CA ARG A 612 -16.07 -2.86 11.24
C ARG A 612 -15.75 -3.46 9.87
N LYS A 613 -15.42 -2.64 8.86
CA LYS A 613 -15.01 -3.12 7.54
C LYS A 613 -13.74 -3.97 7.61
N ILE A 614 -12.72 -3.48 8.33
CA ILE A 614 -11.44 -4.19 8.49
C ILE A 614 -11.65 -5.54 9.20
N LEU A 615 -12.40 -5.56 10.30
CA LEU A 615 -12.72 -6.79 11.03
C LEU A 615 -13.52 -7.78 10.17
N ALA A 616 -14.43 -7.29 9.32
CA ALA A 616 -15.16 -8.14 8.39
C ALA A 616 -14.24 -8.79 7.36
N TRP A 617 -13.24 -8.08 6.82
CA TRP A 617 -12.23 -8.68 5.95
C TRP A 617 -11.39 -9.74 6.69
N GLN A 618 -10.95 -9.44 7.91
CA GLN A 618 -10.19 -10.37 8.75
C GLN A 618 -11.00 -11.63 9.08
N ASN A 619 -12.31 -11.51 9.30
CA ASN A 619 -13.17 -12.67 9.52
C ASN A 619 -13.33 -13.53 8.27
N ILE A 620 -13.39 -12.93 7.08
CA ILE A 620 -13.40 -13.71 5.83
C ILE A 620 -12.07 -14.42 5.69
N GLU A 621 -10.95 -13.71 5.85
CA GLU A 621 -9.58 -14.22 5.71
C GLU A 621 -9.25 -15.37 6.68
N ASN A 622 -9.74 -15.30 7.92
CA ASN A 622 -9.44 -16.30 8.94
C ASN A 622 -10.51 -17.41 9.04
N GLY A 623 -11.61 -17.31 8.28
CA GLY A 623 -12.74 -18.23 8.34
C GLY A 623 -12.77 -19.26 7.22
N ASP A 624 -13.73 -20.18 7.28
CA ASP A 624 -13.97 -21.19 6.23
C ASP A 624 -14.34 -20.56 4.88
N ASP A 625 -14.82 -19.32 4.89
CA ASP A 625 -15.16 -18.53 3.71
C ASP A 625 -13.95 -18.35 2.76
N MET A 626 -12.70 -18.33 3.26
CA MET A 626 -11.49 -18.30 2.41
C MET A 626 -11.38 -19.51 1.49
N ASN A 627 -11.87 -20.68 1.91
CA ASN A 627 -11.79 -21.91 1.12
C ASN A 627 -12.74 -21.87 -0.08
N LEU A 628 -13.73 -20.99 -0.05
CA LEU A 628 -14.70 -20.78 -1.14
C LEU A 628 -14.20 -19.78 -2.19
N LEU A 629 -13.12 -19.04 -1.89
CA LEU A 629 -12.57 -18.01 -2.77
C LEU A 629 -11.61 -18.61 -3.82
N SER A 630 -11.73 -18.13 -5.05
CA SER A 630 -10.71 -18.38 -6.08
C SER A 630 -9.44 -17.57 -5.83
N GLU A 631 -8.30 -17.99 -6.38
CA GLU A 631 -7.01 -17.27 -6.22
C GLU A 631 -7.08 -15.76 -6.56
N PRO A 632 -7.74 -15.33 -7.65
CA PRO A 632 -7.93 -13.89 -7.92
C PRO A 632 -8.74 -13.17 -6.84
N GLN A 633 -9.74 -13.84 -6.25
CA GLN A 633 -10.55 -13.26 -5.18
C GLN A 633 -9.77 -13.16 -3.87
N LYS A 634 -8.89 -14.12 -3.57
CA LYS A 634 -7.97 -14.03 -2.43
C LYS A 634 -7.05 -12.81 -2.57
N ALA A 635 -6.49 -12.60 -3.76
CA ALA A 635 -5.65 -11.42 -4.03
C ALA A 635 -6.45 -10.11 -3.88
N LEU A 636 -7.68 -10.04 -4.42
CA LEU A 636 -8.53 -8.87 -4.33
C LEU A 636 -8.99 -8.59 -2.88
N LEU A 637 -9.25 -9.63 -2.07
CA LEU A 637 -9.54 -9.50 -0.65
C LEU A 637 -8.39 -8.82 0.09
N LEU A 638 -7.15 -9.30 -0.13
CA LEU A 638 -5.97 -8.72 0.51
C LEU A 638 -5.78 -7.25 0.11
N GLN A 639 -5.99 -6.93 -1.17
CA GLN A 639 -5.94 -5.56 -1.66
C GLN A 639 -6.99 -4.67 -0.96
N ARG A 640 -8.28 -5.05 -0.96
CA ARG A 640 -9.35 -4.26 -0.33
C ARG A 640 -9.17 -4.11 1.17
N LYS A 641 -8.69 -5.17 1.84
CA LYS A 641 -8.33 -5.11 3.26
C LYS A 641 -7.24 -4.08 3.51
N GLN A 642 -6.17 -4.10 2.70
CA GLN A 642 -5.07 -3.14 2.81
C GLN A 642 -5.55 -1.70 2.54
N GLU A 643 -6.42 -1.48 1.56
CA GLU A 643 -7.04 -0.18 1.28
C GLU A 643 -7.83 0.33 2.50
N ASP A 644 -8.67 -0.51 3.12
CA ASP A 644 -9.42 -0.15 4.32
C ASP A 644 -8.50 0.07 5.54
N GLU A 645 -7.38 -0.66 5.66
CA GLU A 645 -6.38 -0.53 6.74
C GLU A 645 -5.44 0.69 6.60
N THR A 646 -5.18 1.17 5.38
CA THR A 646 -4.20 2.24 5.09
C THR A 646 -4.62 3.59 5.69
N GLY A 647 -3.86 4.17 6.60
CA GLY A 647 -4.21 5.47 7.20
C GLY A 647 -5.12 5.37 8.44
N ILE A 648 -5.27 4.16 9.00
CA ILE A 648 -6.16 3.92 10.16
C ILE A 648 -5.61 4.52 11.46
N LEU A 649 -4.28 4.49 11.67
CA LEU A 649 -3.66 5.07 12.88
C LEU A 649 -3.78 6.59 12.87
N GLU A 650 -3.61 7.21 11.72
CA GLU A 650 -3.82 8.64 11.50
C GLU A 650 -5.28 9.02 11.73
N SER A 651 -6.22 8.13 11.37
CA SER A 651 -7.65 8.32 11.69
C SER A 651 -7.91 8.26 13.20
N VAL A 652 -7.19 7.41 13.95
CA VAL A 652 -7.24 7.37 15.42
C VAL A 652 -6.69 8.69 15.99
N ILE A 653 -5.51 9.12 15.56
CA ILE A 653 -4.88 10.38 15.99
C ILE A 653 -5.80 11.58 15.71
N SER A 654 -6.45 11.58 14.55
CA SER A 654 -7.40 12.63 14.15
C SER A 654 -8.71 12.59 14.94
N ALA A 655 -9.18 11.41 15.35
CA ALA A 655 -10.35 11.28 16.20
C ALA A 655 -10.13 11.88 17.60
N TYR A 656 -8.93 11.72 18.15
CA TYR A 656 -8.53 12.30 19.45
C TYR A 656 -8.06 13.75 19.30
N SER A 657 -9.04 14.65 19.24
CA SER A 657 -8.84 16.07 18.92
C SER A 657 -9.51 17.02 19.92
N VAL A 658 -10.04 16.52 21.05
CA VAL A 658 -10.69 17.36 22.05
C VAL A 658 -9.85 17.42 23.32
N LEU A 659 -9.36 18.60 23.64
CA LEU A 659 -8.66 18.90 24.89
C LEU A 659 -9.68 19.23 25.97
N ILE A 660 -9.55 18.60 27.14
CA ILE A 660 -10.36 18.88 28.32
C ILE A 660 -9.43 19.27 29.46
N ALA A 661 -9.65 20.46 30.01
CA ALA A 661 -8.86 21.01 31.11
C ALA A 661 -9.71 21.95 31.97
N VAL A 662 -9.23 22.25 33.18
CA VAL A 662 -9.81 23.30 34.03
C VAL A 662 -9.32 24.66 33.55
N ASP A 663 -10.19 25.65 33.46
CA ASP A 663 -9.81 27.02 33.14
C ASP A 663 -9.38 27.82 34.38
N GLU A 664 -9.33 29.15 34.30
CA GLU A 664 -8.88 30.03 35.41
C GLU A 664 -9.93 30.11 36.51
N ASP A 665 -11.20 30.08 36.13
CA ASP A 665 -12.36 30.20 37.00
C ASP A 665 -12.67 28.89 37.75
N GLY A 666 -12.04 27.78 37.33
CA GLY A 666 -12.25 26.45 37.91
C GLY A 666 -13.24 25.60 37.13
N ASP A 667 -13.70 26.06 35.97
CA ASP A 667 -14.64 25.35 35.12
C ASP A 667 -13.92 24.35 34.20
N VAL A 668 -14.48 23.15 34.06
CA VAL A 668 -13.95 22.13 33.14
C VAL A 668 -14.46 22.40 31.72
N LYS A 669 -13.56 22.74 30.80
CA LYS A 669 -13.90 23.10 29.41
C LYS A 669 -13.37 22.08 28.41
N ALA A 670 -14.14 21.86 27.34
CA ALA A 670 -13.73 21.10 26.16
C ALA A 670 -13.39 22.05 25.01
N SER A 671 -12.15 22.06 24.55
CA SER A 671 -11.67 22.84 23.41
C SER A 671 -11.18 21.94 22.28
N LEU A 672 -11.25 22.45 21.05
CA LEU A 672 -10.70 21.74 19.89
C LEU A 672 -9.19 21.91 19.88
N LEU A 673 -8.48 20.80 19.77
CA LEU A 673 -7.03 20.80 19.65
C LEU A 673 -6.59 21.32 18.28
N PRO A 674 -5.61 22.24 18.20
CA PRO A 674 -5.04 22.68 16.93
C PRO A 674 -4.51 21.52 16.09
N SER A 675 -4.65 21.63 14.77
CA SER A 675 -4.10 20.64 13.84
C SER A 675 -2.59 20.81 13.70
N GLY A 676 -1.86 19.71 13.62
CA GLY A 676 -0.40 19.72 13.47
C GLY A 676 0.18 18.31 13.27
N PRO A 677 1.40 18.20 12.73
CA PRO A 677 2.09 16.94 12.46
C PRO A 677 2.63 16.26 13.73
N GLU A 678 2.77 17.02 14.82
CA GLU A 678 3.27 16.55 16.11
C GLU A 678 2.28 15.61 16.81
N SER A 679 2.75 14.92 17.86
CA SER A 679 1.91 14.05 18.67
C SER A 679 0.76 14.83 19.33
N PRO A 680 -0.38 14.18 19.64
CA PRO A 680 -1.46 14.83 20.39
C PRO A 680 -0.99 15.48 21.70
N PHE A 681 -0.06 14.87 22.42
CA PHE A 681 0.54 15.48 23.61
C PHE A 681 1.27 16.78 23.29
N GLU A 682 2.18 16.78 22.31
CA GLU A 682 2.97 17.98 21.97
C GLU A 682 2.07 19.12 21.48
N ARG A 683 0.99 18.79 20.76
CA ARG A 683 -0.03 19.77 20.37
C ARG A 683 -0.80 20.34 21.55
N VAL A 684 -1.13 19.50 22.56
CA VAL A 684 -1.78 19.95 23.79
C VAL A 684 -0.84 20.86 24.58
N LYS A 685 0.44 20.47 24.72
CA LYS A 685 1.48 21.26 25.35
C LYS A 685 1.61 22.63 24.68
N ALA A 686 1.77 22.66 23.36
CA ALA A 686 1.88 23.89 22.60
C ALA A 686 0.67 24.82 22.78
N ALA A 687 -0.55 24.28 22.71
CA ALA A 687 -1.78 25.05 22.90
C ALA A 687 -1.85 25.67 24.30
N LEU A 688 -1.52 24.90 25.35
CA LEU A 688 -1.57 25.42 26.72
C LEU A 688 -0.41 26.37 27.04
N VAL A 689 0.73 26.25 26.37
CA VAL A 689 1.83 27.23 26.47
C VAL A 689 1.43 28.55 25.82
N GLU A 690 0.80 28.50 24.64
CA GLU A 690 0.31 29.70 23.94
C GLU A 690 -0.76 30.46 24.76
N GLU A 691 -1.56 29.74 25.55
CA GLU A 691 -2.56 30.31 26.46
C GLU A 691 -1.99 30.74 27.83
N ASP A 692 -0.67 30.68 28.05
CA ASP A 692 0.00 30.90 29.35
C ASP A 692 -0.54 30.00 30.49
N ARG A 693 -1.12 28.84 30.13
CA ARG A 693 -1.73 27.86 31.04
C ARG A 693 -0.82 26.70 31.40
N LEU A 694 0.33 26.56 30.75
CA LEU A 694 1.33 25.54 31.03
C LEU A 694 2.75 26.13 30.95
N LEU A 695 3.51 25.95 32.01
CA LEU A 695 4.91 26.33 32.11
C LEU A 695 5.80 25.12 31.80
N THR A 696 6.66 25.30 30.82
CA THR A 696 7.63 24.28 30.37
C THR A 696 9.06 24.61 30.77
N THR A 697 9.30 25.84 31.23
CA THR A 697 10.59 26.39 31.67
C THR A 697 10.36 27.25 32.92
N SER A 698 11.44 27.73 33.55
CA SER A 698 11.35 28.54 34.76
C SER A 698 10.44 29.76 34.63
N LEU A 699 9.67 30.03 35.68
CA LEU A 699 8.93 31.27 35.89
C LEU A 699 9.89 32.42 36.29
N ASP A 700 9.44 33.66 36.17
CA ASP A 700 10.08 34.79 36.83
C ASP A 700 10.02 34.61 38.37
N PRO A 701 11.16 34.56 39.09
CA PRO A 701 11.18 34.34 40.53
C PRO A 701 10.40 35.38 41.35
N ASP A 702 10.27 36.61 40.86
CA ASP A 702 9.52 37.67 41.56
C ASP A 702 8.04 37.30 41.69
N LEU A 703 7.53 36.43 40.82
CA LEU A 703 6.16 35.93 40.90
C LEU A 703 5.91 34.98 42.07
N LEU A 704 6.96 34.47 42.72
CA LEU A 704 6.86 33.67 43.94
C LEU A 704 6.88 34.51 45.22
N THR A 705 6.93 35.85 45.14
CA THR A 705 7.02 36.76 46.29
C THR A 705 5.64 37.35 46.70
N PRO A 706 5.49 37.93 47.91
CA PRO A 706 4.19 38.41 48.43
C PRO A 706 3.45 39.44 47.57
N ASP A 707 4.16 40.31 46.85
CA ASP A 707 3.56 41.37 46.03
C ASP A 707 3.21 40.95 44.59
N SER A 708 3.30 39.65 44.28
CA SER A 708 3.05 39.16 42.93
C SER A 708 1.56 39.09 42.59
N PHE A 709 1.26 39.12 41.30
CA PHE A 709 -0.12 38.95 40.81
C PHE A 709 -0.74 37.58 41.14
N PHE A 710 0.09 36.61 41.55
CA PHE A 710 -0.40 35.30 41.94
C PHE A 710 -1.05 35.29 43.32
N ASP A 711 -0.83 36.28 44.20
CA ASP A 711 -1.53 36.37 45.49
C ASP A 711 -1.55 35.03 46.25
N ILE A 712 -0.37 34.44 46.44
CA ILE A 712 -0.17 33.11 47.03
C ILE A 712 0.35 33.17 48.48
N TRP A 713 0.43 34.36 49.07
CA TRP A 713 0.92 34.65 50.42
C TRP A 713 -0.20 35.19 51.30
N GLY A 714 -0.18 34.88 52.60
CA GLY A 714 -1.06 35.49 53.59
C GLY A 714 -0.51 36.82 54.12
N GLU A 715 -1.39 37.67 54.69
CA GLU A 715 -1.05 39.04 55.14
C GLU A 715 0.14 39.13 56.13
N ASP A 716 0.40 38.07 56.91
CA ASP A 716 1.47 38.03 57.93
C ASP A 716 2.57 36.99 57.62
N GLU A 717 2.59 36.37 56.43
CA GLU A 717 3.55 35.31 56.10
C GLU A 717 4.90 35.88 55.65
N THR A 718 5.94 35.69 56.46
CA THR A 718 7.31 36.14 56.14
C THR A 718 8.18 35.05 55.50
N ALA A 719 7.70 33.80 55.46
CA ALA A 719 8.35 32.66 54.81
C ALA A 719 7.29 31.61 54.43
N LYS A 720 7.56 30.78 53.42
CA LYS A 720 6.61 29.76 52.97
C LYS A 720 7.31 28.44 52.60
N PRO A 721 6.76 27.26 53.00
CA PRO A 721 7.31 25.98 52.60
C PRO A 721 7.30 25.78 51.09
N VAL A 722 8.44 25.36 50.53
CA VAL A 722 8.61 25.15 49.08
C VAL A 722 7.61 24.12 48.54
N GLN A 723 7.42 23.01 49.25
CA GLN A 723 6.43 21.98 48.88
C GLN A 723 4.99 22.52 48.91
N GLY A 724 4.68 23.43 49.83
CA GLY A 724 3.37 24.07 49.93
C GLY A 724 3.08 24.93 48.70
N LEU A 725 4.05 25.74 48.28
CA LEU A 725 3.95 26.53 47.05
C LEU A 725 3.74 25.68 45.80
N TYR A 726 4.52 24.61 45.63
CA TYR A 726 4.32 23.68 44.51
C TYR A 726 2.90 23.07 44.52
N GLY A 727 2.41 22.69 45.70
CA GLY A 727 1.04 22.20 45.88
C GLY A 727 -0.04 23.24 45.54
N MET A 728 0.23 24.55 45.70
CA MET A 728 -0.69 25.61 45.30
C MET A 728 -0.83 25.70 43.78
N PHE A 729 0.27 25.62 43.01
CA PHE A 729 0.21 25.55 41.54
C PHE A 729 -0.58 24.33 41.04
N ALA A 730 -0.51 23.22 41.77
CA ALA A 730 -1.25 22.01 41.47
C ALA A 730 -2.74 22.06 41.85
N SER A 731 -3.12 22.85 42.85
CA SER A 731 -4.50 22.89 43.39
C SER A 731 -5.34 24.08 42.92
N LEU A 732 -4.71 25.25 42.71
CA LEU A 732 -5.39 26.48 42.33
C LEU A 732 -5.49 26.58 40.81
N SER A 733 -6.71 26.52 40.26
CA SER A 733 -7.01 26.58 38.82
C SER A 733 -6.57 27.89 38.15
N ARG A 734 -6.56 28.99 38.91
CA ARG A 734 -6.11 30.32 38.45
C ARG A 734 -4.60 30.42 38.20
N LEU A 735 -3.81 29.47 38.71
CA LEU A 735 -2.37 29.43 38.48
C LEU A 735 -2.05 28.60 37.23
N PRO A 736 -0.95 28.92 36.52
CA PRO A 736 -0.51 28.11 35.40
C PRO A 736 -0.04 26.73 35.87
N ARG A 737 -0.16 25.72 35.01
CA ARG A 737 0.29 24.36 35.29
C ARG A 737 1.80 24.26 35.15
N MET A 738 2.42 23.38 35.93
CA MET A 738 3.84 23.04 35.74
C MET A 738 3.93 21.72 34.98
N LEU A 739 4.68 21.68 33.87
CA LEU A 739 4.85 20.47 33.06
C LEU A 739 5.47 19.33 33.87
N ASN A 740 6.45 19.65 34.71
CA ASN A 740 7.12 18.72 35.61
C ASN A 740 7.72 19.47 36.80
N ARG A 741 8.31 18.73 37.75
CA ARG A 741 8.95 19.27 38.95
C ARG A 741 10.16 20.17 38.63
N GLN A 742 10.87 19.87 37.55
CA GLN A 742 12.08 20.59 37.16
C GLN A 742 11.81 22.06 36.90
N VAL A 743 10.68 22.36 36.26
CA VAL A 743 10.23 23.74 36.00
C VAL A 743 10.22 24.59 37.28
N PHE A 744 9.74 24.02 38.39
CA PHE A 744 9.68 24.70 39.67
C PHE A 744 11.06 24.78 40.34
N VAL A 745 11.86 23.72 40.28
CA VAL A 745 13.25 23.71 40.78
C VAL A 745 14.09 24.77 40.06
N ASP A 746 13.99 24.87 38.73
CA ASP A 746 14.72 25.84 37.94
C ASP A 746 14.31 27.27 38.28
N THR A 747 13.02 27.50 38.57
CA THR A 747 12.50 28.79 39.06
C THR A 747 13.14 29.17 40.39
N LEU A 748 13.20 28.24 41.35
CA LEU A 748 13.82 28.49 42.66
C LEU A 748 15.33 28.69 42.54
N ARG A 749 16.01 27.83 41.77
CA ARG A 749 17.46 27.94 41.52
C ARG A 749 17.79 29.30 40.93
N ARG A 750 17.03 29.74 39.93
CA ARG A 750 17.18 31.06 39.33
C ARG A 750 16.92 32.17 40.35
N GLY A 751 15.85 32.09 41.12
CA GLY A 751 15.52 33.07 42.15
C GLY A 751 16.61 33.25 43.19
N VAL A 752 17.20 32.15 43.66
CA VAL A 752 18.29 32.20 44.64
C VAL A 752 19.59 32.72 44.02
N THR A 753 19.97 32.22 42.84
CA THR A 753 21.23 32.60 42.17
C THR A 753 21.24 34.06 41.72
N GLU A 754 20.11 34.57 41.23
CA GLU A 754 19.94 35.98 40.89
C GLU A 754 19.82 36.87 42.13
N GLY A 755 19.64 36.29 43.33
CA GLY A 755 19.55 36.99 44.60
C GLY A 755 18.17 37.60 44.87
N ARG A 756 17.12 37.13 44.18
CA ARG A 756 15.72 37.60 44.31
C ARG A 756 15.01 37.07 45.54
N VAL A 757 15.40 35.90 46.02
CA VAL A 757 14.83 35.23 47.20
C VAL A 757 15.93 34.51 47.98
N VAL A 758 15.66 34.20 49.25
CA VAL A 758 16.52 33.35 50.08
C VAL A 758 15.81 32.01 50.30
N LEU A 759 16.54 30.91 50.13
CA LEU A 759 16.07 29.61 50.61
C LEU A 759 16.61 29.36 52.01
N ARG A 760 15.74 28.92 52.92
CA ARG A 760 16.08 28.64 54.31
C ARG A 760 15.69 27.23 54.70
N THR A 761 16.58 26.53 55.38
CA THR A 761 16.27 25.27 56.06
C THR A 761 16.46 25.45 57.56
N VAL A 762 15.40 25.20 58.34
CA VAL A 762 15.44 25.26 59.81
C VAL A 762 15.63 23.85 60.37
N ARG A 763 16.72 23.62 61.12
CA ARG A 763 17.01 22.34 61.77
C ARG A 763 16.26 22.21 63.11
N PRO A 764 16.03 20.97 63.61
CA PRO A 764 15.31 20.75 64.87
C PRO A 764 15.96 21.39 66.11
N ASP A 765 17.26 21.68 66.07
CA ASP A 765 18.01 22.36 67.14
C ASP A 765 17.90 23.90 67.10
N GLY A 766 17.15 24.44 66.13
CA GLY A 766 16.97 25.88 65.92
C GLY A 766 18.06 26.52 65.05
N SER A 767 19.09 25.78 64.65
CA SER A 767 20.08 26.28 63.67
C SER A 767 19.47 26.40 62.28
N GLN A 768 19.88 27.41 61.52
CA GLN A 768 19.37 27.68 60.19
C GLN A 768 20.51 27.64 59.17
N ASN A 769 20.23 27.06 58.01
CA ASN A 769 21.05 27.21 56.83
C ASN A 769 20.30 28.09 55.84
N THR A 770 21.01 29.05 55.23
CA THR A 770 20.42 29.98 54.26
C THR A 770 21.23 30.00 52.97
N TYR A 771 20.55 30.03 51.84
CA TYR A 771 21.14 30.04 50.52
C TYR A 771 20.70 31.30 49.79
N TRP A 772 21.67 32.12 49.38
CA TRP A 772 21.47 33.36 48.62
C TRP A 772 22.64 33.55 47.68
N ARG A 773 22.36 33.77 46.38
CA ARG A 773 23.35 33.74 45.29
C ARG A 773 24.19 32.44 45.22
N GLU A 774 23.64 31.36 45.76
CA GLU A 774 24.25 30.04 45.83
C GLU A 774 23.23 28.97 45.42
N THR A 775 23.68 27.90 44.76
CA THR A 775 22.81 26.77 44.41
C THR A 775 22.88 25.66 45.45
N LEU A 776 21.77 24.99 45.70
CA LEU A 776 21.78 23.70 46.40
C LEU A 776 22.55 22.66 45.59
N ALA A 777 23.10 21.66 46.27
CA ALA A 777 24.00 20.66 45.67
C ALA A 777 23.28 19.72 44.70
N THR A 778 22.04 19.34 45.01
CA THR A 778 21.23 18.44 44.20
C THR A 778 19.78 18.91 44.08
N ASP A 779 19.08 18.47 43.04
CA ASP A 779 17.68 18.86 42.82
C ASP A 779 16.72 18.30 43.88
N GLU A 780 17.09 17.17 44.51
CA GLU A 780 16.36 16.60 45.66
C GLU A 780 16.41 17.51 46.90
N ASP A 781 17.43 18.36 47.03
CA ASP A 781 17.54 19.28 48.16
C ASP A 781 16.43 20.33 48.15
N TYR A 782 15.92 20.71 46.96
CA TYR A 782 14.78 21.63 46.83
C TYR A 782 13.46 21.03 47.35
N TRP A 783 13.41 19.71 47.50
CA TRP A 783 12.22 19.00 47.97
C TRP A 783 12.31 18.60 49.44
N GLN A 784 13.30 19.10 50.19
CA GLN A 784 13.35 18.90 51.64
C GLN A 784 12.14 19.53 52.33
N LYS A 785 11.48 18.78 53.22
CA LYS A 785 10.25 19.23 53.91
C LYS A 785 10.43 20.52 54.73
N ALA A 786 11.64 20.74 55.23
CA ALA A 786 11.98 21.90 56.06
C ALA A 786 12.48 23.11 55.24
N LEU A 787 12.51 23.02 53.91
CA LEU A 787 12.95 24.10 53.03
C LEU A 787 11.83 25.11 52.80
N GLU A 788 12.15 26.37 53.04
CA GLU A 788 11.25 27.51 52.90
C GLU A 788 11.85 28.55 51.96
N ILE A 789 10.99 29.24 51.21
CA ILE A 789 11.33 30.47 50.51
C ILE A 789 11.08 31.66 51.42
N VAL A 790 12.00 32.62 51.43
CA VAL A 790 11.96 33.82 52.27
C VAL A 790 12.20 35.05 51.37
N PRO A 791 11.30 36.04 51.36
CA PRO A 791 11.52 37.31 50.65
C PRO A 791 12.73 38.07 51.22
N ILE A 792 13.42 38.83 50.38
CA ILE A 792 14.68 39.52 50.76
C ILE A 792 14.51 40.43 51.97
N GLU A 793 13.41 41.19 52.03
CA GLU A 793 13.07 42.10 53.13
C GLU A 793 12.88 41.42 54.50
N HIS A 794 12.69 40.10 54.51
CA HIS A 794 12.51 39.29 55.71
C HIS A 794 13.64 38.28 55.92
N ALA A 795 14.62 38.24 55.04
CA ALA A 795 15.68 37.27 55.07
C ALA A 795 16.85 37.71 55.96
N GLU A 796 17.22 36.84 56.90
CA GLU A 796 18.48 36.92 57.65
C GLU A 796 19.40 35.77 57.22
N LEU A 797 20.58 36.08 56.72
CA LEU A 797 21.58 35.08 56.33
C LEU A 797 22.30 34.55 57.57
N HIS A 798 22.31 33.24 57.71
CA HIS A 798 23.03 32.48 58.73
C HIS A 798 24.37 31.91 58.22
N THR A 799 24.60 32.00 56.91
CA THR A 799 25.82 31.60 56.21
C THR A 799 26.07 32.59 55.07
N LEU A 800 27.34 32.92 54.83
CA LEU A 800 27.76 33.78 53.72
C LEU A 800 28.99 33.13 53.04
N SER A 801 28.87 32.73 51.77
CA SER A 801 30.04 32.22 51.04
C SER A 801 31.11 33.30 50.87
N ALA A 802 32.35 32.91 51.17
CA ALA A 802 33.53 33.72 50.91
C ALA A 802 33.69 34.09 49.42
N GLU A 803 33.16 33.28 48.51
CA GLU A 803 33.23 33.52 47.07
C GLU A 803 32.40 34.74 46.64
N LEU A 804 31.27 35.01 47.33
CA LEU A 804 30.43 36.17 47.02
C LEU A 804 31.13 37.51 47.31
N LEU A 805 32.13 37.50 48.18
CA LEU A 805 32.90 38.70 48.50
C LEU A 805 33.92 39.05 47.42
N VAL A 806 34.19 38.20 46.44
CA VAL A 806 35.17 38.46 45.37
C VAL A 806 34.67 39.55 44.40
N PRO A 807 35.55 40.42 43.86
CA PRO A 807 35.16 41.39 42.84
C PRO A 807 34.40 40.77 41.68
N GLY A 808 33.27 41.38 41.32
CA GLY A 808 32.40 40.95 40.22
C GLY A 808 31.30 39.95 40.61
N GLN A 809 31.37 39.29 41.77
CA GLN A 809 30.29 38.39 42.25
C GLN A 809 29.13 39.17 42.84
N LEU A 810 29.43 40.27 43.54
CA LEU A 810 28.47 41.28 43.97
C LEU A 810 28.87 42.63 43.38
N PRO A 811 28.53 42.93 42.11
CA PRO A 811 28.92 44.20 41.47
C PRO A 811 28.45 45.43 42.26
N GLU A 812 27.31 45.34 42.94
CA GLU A 812 26.74 46.40 43.77
C GLU A 812 27.58 46.69 45.03
N LEU A 813 28.36 45.71 45.50
CA LEU A 813 29.27 45.85 46.63
C LEU A 813 30.59 46.55 46.23
N TRP A 814 31.04 46.37 44.99
CA TRP A 814 32.30 46.91 44.45
C TRP A 814 32.00 48.08 43.49
N GLN A 815 31.89 49.30 44.01
CA GLN A 815 31.50 50.48 43.21
C GLN A 815 32.49 50.80 42.07
N ASP A 816 31.97 51.27 40.92
CA ASP A 816 32.62 51.60 39.63
C ASP A 816 34.16 51.60 39.58
N GLY A 817 34.75 50.41 39.46
CA GLY A 817 36.17 50.21 39.14
C GLY A 817 37.12 50.21 40.35
N ASP A 818 36.62 50.32 41.57
CA ASP A 818 37.44 50.18 42.77
C ASP A 818 37.81 48.71 43.00
N LEU A 819 39.13 48.43 43.01
CA LEU A 819 39.69 47.13 43.40
C LEU A 819 39.84 46.99 44.92
N LEU A 820 39.20 47.87 45.70
CA LEU A 820 39.32 48.01 47.15
C LEU A 820 37.97 48.26 47.80
N ILE A 821 37.64 47.48 48.84
CA ILE A 821 36.53 47.73 49.77
C ILE A 821 37.02 47.61 51.21
N THR A 822 36.21 48.03 52.18
CA THR A 822 36.52 47.86 53.61
C THR A 822 35.51 46.93 54.27
N VAL A 823 35.89 46.31 55.39
CA VAL A 823 34.97 45.48 56.19
C VAL A 823 33.72 46.26 56.61
N GLY A 824 33.87 47.55 56.94
CA GLY A 824 32.74 48.43 57.25
C GLY A 824 31.76 48.60 56.08
N THR A 825 32.27 48.69 54.84
CA THR A 825 31.44 48.76 53.63
C THR A 825 30.64 47.48 53.40
N ILE A 826 31.26 46.30 53.59
CA ILE A 826 30.56 45.01 53.46
C ILE A 826 29.47 44.89 54.54
N ARG A 827 29.77 45.33 55.77
CA ARG A 827 28.82 45.34 56.88
C ARG A 827 27.60 46.24 56.59
N GLU A 828 27.82 47.43 56.01
CA GLU A 828 26.73 48.33 55.60
C GLU A 828 25.93 47.80 54.43
N PHE A 829 26.55 47.04 53.51
CA PHE A 829 25.85 46.41 52.39
C PHE A 829 24.81 45.39 52.87
N PHE A 830 25.15 44.50 53.80
CA PHE A 830 24.22 43.50 54.34
C PHE A 830 23.32 44.04 55.49
N ASN A 831 22.70 45.19 55.28
CA ASN A 831 21.86 45.85 56.28
C ASN A 831 20.34 45.50 56.18
N GLY A 832 19.92 44.81 55.12
CA GLY A 832 18.52 44.46 54.86
C GLY A 832 17.81 45.33 53.80
N ASP A 833 18.47 46.32 53.21
CA ASP A 833 17.93 47.20 52.16
C ASP A 833 18.31 46.68 50.77
N GLY A 834 17.36 46.04 50.07
CA GLY A 834 17.57 45.47 48.73
C GLY A 834 18.41 44.18 48.70
N VAL A 835 19.11 43.84 49.79
CA VAL A 835 19.85 42.59 49.98
C VAL A 835 19.57 42.01 51.38
N PRO A 836 19.74 40.70 51.59
CA PRO A 836 19.48 40.08 52.89
C PRO A 836 20.36 40.66 54.00
N LYS A 837 19.82 40.72 55.22
CA LYS A 837 20.59 41.13 56.40
C LYS A 837 21.43 39.96 56.94
N LEU A 838 22.58 40.20 57.54
CA LEU A 838 23.30 39.14 58.28
C LEU A 838 22.68 38.91 59.67
N ALA A 839 22.46 37.64 60.04
CA ALA A 839 21.90 37.29 61.35
C ALA A 839 22.83 37.66 62.52
N SER A 840 24.14 37.63 62.29
CA SER A 840 25.15 38.09 63.24
C SER A 840 26.42 38.55 62.51
N ASP A 841 27.20 39.38 63.17
CA ASP A 841 28.48 39.86 62.61
C ASP A 841 29.53 38.75 62.47
N GLU A 842 29.45 37.71 63.30
CA GLU A 842 30.38 36.58 63.26
C GLU A 842 30.41 35.91 61.87
N ILE A 843 29.28 35.90 61.17
CA ILE A 843 29.13 35.35 59.81
C ILE A 843 29.98 36.15 58.80
N LEU A 844 29.99 37.47 58.91
CA LEU A 844 30.83 38.33 58.06
C LEU A 844 32.31 38.06 58.33
N LEU A 845 32.69 37.97 59.61
CA LEU A 845 34.08 37.71 60.01
C LEU A 845 34.57 36.32 59.56
N GLU A 846 33.72 35.30 59.64
CA GLU A 846 33.99 33.96 59.10
C GLU A 846 34.17 33.99 57.58
N ALA A 847 33.28 34.66 56.85
CA ALA A 847 33.36 34.78 55.40
C ALA A 847 34.65 35.50 54.95
N ILE A 848 35.04 36.59 55.63
CA ILE A 848 36.29 37.32 55.36
C ILE A 848 37.51 36.45 55.65
N ARG A 849 37.54 35.75 56.80
CA ARG A 849 38.63 34.82 57.15
C ARG A 849 38.79 33.75 56.09
N ALA A 850 37.68 33.12 55.70
CA ALA A 850 37.67 32.11 54.65
C ALA A 850 38.11 32.68 53.30
N ALA A 851 37.68 33.89 52.92
CA ALA A 851 38.07 34.53 51.67
C ALA A 851 39.59 34.76 51.60
N VAL A 852 40.21 35.24 52.69
CA VAL A 852 41.65 35.48 52.69
C VAL A 852 42.46 34.20 52.82
N GLN A 853 42.03 33.28 53.68
CA GLN A 853 42.68 31.99 53.88
C GLN A 853 42.68 31.13 52.61
N ASN A 854 41.60 31.18 51.82
CA ASN A 854 41.50 30.47 50.54
C ASN A 854 42.18 31.23 49.38
N GLY A 855 42.69 32.44 49.63
CA GLY A 855 43.34 33.27 48.62
C GLY A 855 42.39 33.93 47.62
N LEU A 856 41.08 33.99 47.94
CA LEU A 856 40.05 34.64 47.14
C LEU A 856 40.14 36.17 47.23
N LEU A 857 40.54 36.68 48.40
CA LEU A 857 40.79 38.10 48.64
C LEU A 857 42.15 38.28 49.34
N MET A 858 42.75 39.45 49.15
CA MET A 858 43.89 39.91 49.94
C MET A 858 43.41 40.95 50.94
N ALA A 859 43.86 40.86 52.19
CA ALA A 859 43.60 41.89 53.18
C ALA A 859 44.84 42.74 53.44
N ARG A 860 44.68 44.05 53.63
CA ARG A 860 45.77 44.99 53.86
C ARG A 860 45.47 45.93 55.02
N ARG A 861 46.45 46.08 55.92
CA ARG A 861 46.37 47.06 57.01
C ARG A 861 47.76 47.48 57.50
N GLN A 862 47.97 48.79 57.68
CA GLN A 862 49.19 49.36 58.28
C GLN A 862 50.51 48.81 57.69
N GLY A 863 50.56 48.59 56.36
CA GLY A 863 51.76 48.10 55.67
C GLY A 863 51.94 46.58 55.68
N LYS A 864 51.02 45.81 56.28
CA LYS A 864 50.97 44.34 56.17
C LYS A 864 49.93 43.91 55.15
N ALA A 865 50.20 42.82 54.44
CA ALA A 865 49.27 42.18 53.51
C ALA A 865 49.13 40.68 53.82
N HIS A 866 47.89 40.20 53.86
CA HIS A 866 47.53 38.82 54.15
C HIS A 866 46.89 38.16 52.93
N LEU A 867 47.39 36.98 52.54
CA LEU A 867 46.86 36.16 51.45
C LEU A 867 47.24 34.70 51.66
N LYS A 868 46.28 33.78 51.53
CA LYS A 868 46.45 32.33 51.80
C LYS A 868 46.92 32.03 53.23
N GLU A 869 46.48 32.84 54.19
CA GLU A 869 46.79 32.68 55.61
C GLU A 869 45.61 33.09 56.49
N ILE A 870 45.66 32.69 57.76
CA ILE A 870 44.61 33.00 58.74
C ILE A 870 44.89 34.40 59.31
N ILE A 871 43.94 35.33 59.12
CA ILE A 871 43.99 36.65 59.75
C ILE A 871 43.46 36.53 61.20
N PRO A 872 44.18 37.05 62.21
CA PRO A 872 43.69 37.08 63.59
C PRO A 872 42.43 37.97 63.73
N ASP A 873 41.45 37.54 64.54
CA ASP A 873 40.20 38.30 64.77
C ASP A 873 40.44 39.75 65.25
N THR A 874 41.52 39.97 66.00
CA THR A 874 41.90 41.32 66.47
C THR A 874 42.31 42.27 65.35
N GLU A 875 42.63 41.76 64.16
CA GLU A 875 43.04 42.56 63.01
C GLU A 875 41.89 42.84 62.02
N ILE A 876 40.77 42.11 62.11
CA ILE A 876 39.57 42.30 61.29
C ILE A 876 38.70 43.41 61.91
N THR A 877 39.03 44.66 61.58
CA THR A 877 38.30 45.86 61.98
C THR A 877 37.66 46.54 60.77
N ASP A 878 36.73 47.47 60.99
CA ASP A 878 36.00 48.12 59.89
C ASP A 878 36.91 48.83 58.87
N ASP A 879 38.11 49.29 59.29
CA ASP A 879 39.13 49.91 58.43
C ASP A 879 40.04 48.91 57.68
N LEU A 880 39.86 47.59 57.85
CA LEU A 880 40.62 46.58 57.11
C LEU A 880 40.25 46.64 55.62
N GLU A 881 41.24 46.89 54.77
CA GLU A 881 41.06 46.96 53.33
C GLU A 881 41.10 45.56 52.72
N LEU A 882 40.09 45.22 51.91
CA LEU A 882 39.99 43.97 51.16
C LEU A 882 40.10 44.28 49.68
N LEU A 883 40.94 43.50 49.01
CA LEU A 883 41.41 43.74 47.65
C LEU A 883 41.36 42.44 46.85
N ALA A 884 41.29 42.56 45.52
CA ALA A 884 41.61 41.43 44.65
C ALA A 884 43.01 40.88 44.96
N PRO A 885 43.23 39.55 44.91
CA PRO A 885 44.55 38.98 45.11
C PRO A 885 45.52 39.48 44.04
N LEU A 886 46.76 39.79 44.45
CA LEU A 886 47.81 40.19 43.51
C LEU A 886 48.11 39.07 42.52
N GLU A 887 48.48 39.44 41.28
CA GLU A 887 48.94 38.47 40.29
C GLU A 887 50.11 37.64 40.84
N PRO A 888 50.14 36.31 40.61
CA PRO A 888 51.26 35.47 41.02
C PRO A 888 52.58 36.00 40.46
N ILE A 889 53.56 36.17 41.34
CA ILE A 889 54.89 36.65 40.97
C ILE A 889 55.68 35.49 40.38
N ARG A 890 56.13 35.62 39.12
CA ARG A 890 56.91 34.58 38.46
C ARG A 890 58.34 34.57 38.98
N GLY A 891 58.96 33.40 39.06
CA GLY A 891 60.36 33.30 39.48
C GLY A 891 61.33 34.10 38.61
N SER A 892 61.02 34.31 37.33
CA SER A 892 61.79 35.19 36.43
C SER A 892 61.79 36.66 36.84
N GLU A 893 60.72 37.12 37.49
CA GLU A 893 60.62 38.48 38.03
C GLU A 893 61.58 38.67 39.22
N LEU A 894 62.08 37.60 39.83
CA LEU A 894 63.06 37.68 40.92
C LEU A 894 64.51 37.78 40.43
N SER A 895 64.74 37.63 39.12
CA SER A 895 66.10 37.57 38.57
C SER A 895 66.86 38.88 38.73
N HIS A 896 68.20 38.80 38.77
CA HIS A 896 69.07 39.98 38.84
C HIS A 896 68.86 40.99 37.70
N LYS A 897 68.26 40.57 36.57
CA LYS A 897 67.90 41.47 35.47
C LYS A 897 66.56 42.18 35.70
N ALA A 898 65.62 41.53 36.36
CA ALA A 898 64.28 42.05 36.60
C ALA A 898 64.24 42.98 37.83
N LEU A 899 65.05 42.68 38.86
CA LEU A 899 65.16 43.48 40.10
C LEU A 899 66.61 43.94 40.32
N PRO A 900 67.23 44.73 39.42
CA PRO A 900 68.65 45.08 39.55
C PRO A 900 69.00 45.70 40.91
N ASP A 901 68.08 46.45 41.52
CA ASP A 901 68.27 47.11 42.81
C ASP A 901 68.23 46.15 44.02
N ALA A 902 67.68 44.94 43.86
CA ALA A 902 67.68 43.92 44.90
C ALA A 902 68.98 43.09 44.93
N TRP A 903 69.80 43.16 43.89
CA TRP A 903 70.98 42.29 43.71
C TRP A 903 72.28 43.09 43.75
N GLU A 904 73.21 42.70 44.61
CA GLU A 904 74.54 43.30 44.75
C GLU A 904 75.61 42.22 44.59
N HIS A 905 76.57 42.44 43.68
CA HIS A 905 77.67 41.50 43.42
C HIS A 905 77.18 40.04 43.14
N GLU A 906 76.10 39.90 42.36
CA GLU A 906 75.47 38.62 42.02
C GLU A 906 74.86 37.85 43.22
N THR A 907 74.66 38.55 44.34
CA THR A 907 74.00 38.02 45.55
C THR A 907 72.83 38.91 46.01
N SER A 908 71.85 38.32 46.69
CA SER A 908 70.70 39.04 47.25
C SER A 908 70.23 38.36 48.55
N SER A 909 69.23 38.92 49.22
CA SER A 909 68.47 38.27 50.29
C SER A 909 66.97 38.33 50.00
N ILE A 910 66.19 37.45 50.62
CA ILE A 910 64.72 37.42 50.42
C ILE A 910 64.09 38.76 50.81
N ASP A 911 64.54 39.38 51.89
CA ASP A 911 64.10 40.73 52.32
C ASP A 911 64.34 41.81 51.26
N LYS A 912 65.54 41.84 50.64
CA LYS A 912 65.87 42.78 49.57
C LYS A 912 64.99 42.58 48.33
N ILE A 913 64.73 41.32 47.98
CA ILE A 913 63.82 40.97 46.88
C ILE A 913 62.40 41.43 47.18
N MET A 914 61.92 41.17 48.40
CA MET A 914 60.58 41.54 48.83
C MET A 914 60.39 43.06 48.79
N HIS A 915 61.32 43.84 49.35
CA HIS A 915 61.25 45.30 49.33
C HIS A 915 61.28 45.88 47.90
N ALA A 916 62.11 45.32 47.01
CA ALA A 916 62.14 45.76 45.62
C ALA A 916 60.82 45.44 44.88
N LEU A 917 60.19 44.30 45.16
CA LEU A 917 58.88 43.94 44.62
C LEU A 917 57.78 44.85 45.15
N GLU A 918 57.79 45.20 46.44
CA GLU A 918 56.83 46.14 47.03
C GLU A 918 56.86 47.51 46.35
N VAL A 919 58.07 48.03 46.05
CA VAL A 919 58.26 49.30 45.34
C VAL A 919 57.70 49.22 43.91
N ILE A 920 57.94 48.11 43.20
CA ILE A 920 57.48 47.94 41.81
C ILE A 920 55.97 47.74 41.74
N LYS A 921 55.40 46.94 42.64
CA LYS A 921 53.97 46.60 42.64
C LYS A 921 53.13 47.65 43.38
N GLY A 922 53.75 48.60 44.09
CA GLY A 922 53.07 49.70 44.79
C GLY A 922 52.21 49.25 45.97
N SER A 923 52.41 48.02 46.48
CA SER A 923 51.66 47.42 47.58
C SER A 923 52.55 46.43 48.35
N PRO A 924 52.36 46.26 49.68
CA PRO A 924 52.99 45.18 50.42
C PRO A 924 52.70 43.83 49.76
N ILE A 925 53.72 42.98 49.66
CA ILE A 925 53.59 41.66 49.02
C ILE A 925 53.29 40.59 50.08
N PRO A 926 52.21 39.82 49.95
CA PRO A 926 51.94 38.71 50.84
C PRO A 926 53.06 37.67 50.86
N TRP A 927 53.38 37.14 52.05
CA TRP A 927 54.47 36.18 52.24
C TRP A 927 54.30 34.91 51.41
N SER A 928 53.07 34.44 51.24
CA SER A 928 52.75 33.26 50.41
C SER A 928 53.18 33.43 48.94
N LEU A 929 53.02 34.62 48.35
CA LEU A 929 53.46 34.90 46.97
C LEU A 929 54.98 34.96 46.85
N ILE A 930 55.67 35.44 47.88
CA ILE A 930 57.14 35.41 47.94
C ILE A 930 57.64 33.96 48.01
N ILE A 931 56.99 33.12 48.83
CA ILE A 931 57.31 31.69 48.92
C ILE A 931 57.18 31.02 47.55
N ASP A 932 56.03 31.20 46.89
CA ASP A 932 55.73 30.61 45.59
C ASP A 932 56.74 31.08 44.52
N ALA A 933 57.01 32.38 44.44
CA ALA A 933 57.92 32.96 43.45
C ALA A 933 59.38 32.50 43.63
N VAL A 934 59.86 32.39 44.87
CA VAL A 934 61.22 31.94 45.18
C VAL A 934 61.38 30.45 44.88
N ASN A 935 60.36 29.63 45.18
CA ASN A 935 60.36 28.22 44.82
C ASN A 935 60.38 28.04 43.28
N ASP A 936 59.55 28.78 42.55
CA ASP A 936 59.55 28.78 41.08
C ASP A 936 60.92 29.21 40.50
N ALA A 937 61.52 30.27 41.05
CA ALA A 937 62.82 30.76 40.61
C ALA A 937 63.96 29.76 40.87
N ARG A 938 63.91 29.07 42.02
CA ARG A 938 64.85 28.01 42.38
C ARG A 938 64.70 26.81 41.46
N ASP A 939 63.48 26.35 41.21
CA ASP A 939 63.21 25.19 40.35
C ASP A 939 63.64 25.48 38.90
N LYS A 940 63.55 26.75 38.45
CA LYS A 940 64.06 27.26 37.17
C LYS A 940 65.57 27.57 37.18
N LYS A 941 66.28 27.30 38.27
CA LYS A 941 67.72 27.55 38.45
C LYS A 941 68.15 28.99 38.13
N LEU A 942 67.34 29.97 38.51
CA LEU A 942 67.68 31.38 38.32
C LEU A 942 68.70 31.88 39.37
N PHE A 943 68.67 31.26 40.54
CA PHE A 943 69.62 31.46 41.63
C PHE A 943 69.69 30.20 42.51
N GLU A 944 70.69 30.14 43.38
CA GLU A 944 70.89 29.11 44.40
C GLU A 944 70.94 29.77 45.78
N PHE A 945 70.54 29.05 46.83
CA PHE A 945 70.70 29.53 48.21
C PHE A 945 72.17 29.50 48.62
N ILE A 946 72.63 30.54 49.31
CA ILE A 946 74.00 30.61 49.81
C ILE A 946 74.16 29.64 50.99
N ASP A 947 75.24 28.84 50.98
CA ASP A 947 75.59 27.91 52.06
C ASP A 947 75.63 28.62 53.42
N GLY A 948 74.87 28.10 54.39
CA GLY A 948 74.73 28.67 55.74
C GLY A 948 73.46 29.50 55.98
N SER A 949 72.61 29.69 54.96
CA SER A 949 71.28 30.29 55.11
C SER A 949 70.34 29.43 55.99
N PRO A 950 69.36 30.03 56.69
CA PRO A 950 68.27 29.30 57.36
C PRO A 950 67.51 28.37 56.38
N SER A 951 66.83 27.36 56.91
CA SER A 951 65.99 26.48 56.09
C SER A 951 64.87 27.26 55.40
N TRP A 952 64.71 27.07 54.09
CA TRP A 952 63.63 27.66 53.30
C TRP A 952 62.46 26.66 53.14
N PRO A 953 61.19 27.10 53.26
CA PRO A 953 60.73 28.45 53.60
C PRO A 953 60.99 28.80 55.08
N CYS A 954 61.25 30.08 55.37
CA CYS A 954 61.43 30.60 56.72
C CYS A 954 60.23 31.46 57.17
N ALA A 955 60.25 31.93 58.42
CA ALA A 955 59.32 32.96 58.88
C ALA A 955 59.70 34.34 58.28
N PRO A 956 58.73 35.25 58.04
CA PRO A 956 59.00 36.57 57.46
C PRO A 956 60.10 37.36 58.19
N GLU A 957 60.22 37.20 59.51
CA GLU A 957 61.21 37.88 60.36
C GLU A 957 62.65 37.38 60.15
N GLU A 958 62.84 36.27 59.42
CA GLU A 958 64.14 35.68 59.10
C GLU A 958 64.51 35.86 57.62
N ALA A 959 63.69 36.56 56.83
CA ALA A 959 63.87 36.75 55.39
C ALA A 959 65.19 37.45 55.03
N ASP A 960 65.71 38.31 55.91
CA ASP A 960 66.97 39.03 55.74
C ASP A 960 68.19 38.11 55.77
N LYS A 961 68.09 36.97 56.48
CA LYS A 961 69.16 35.99 56.69
C LYS A 961 69.25 34.93 55.58
N VAL A 962 68.25 34.84 54.71
CA VAL A 962 68.23 33.88 53.59
C VAL A 962 68.91 34.50 52.37
N GLY A 963 70.15 34.08 52.09
CA GLY A 963 70.97 34.61 51.00
C GLY A 963 70.79 33.84 49.69
N LEU A 964 70.81 34.56 48.56
CA LEU A 964 70.65 34.04 47.20
C LEU A 964 71.86 34.40 46.32
N LYS A 965 72.21 33.53 45.37
CA LYS A 965 73.31 33.74 44.40
C LYS A 965 72.92 33.33 42.98
N VAL A 966 73.21 34.17 41.98
CA VAL A 966 72.86 33.91 40.56
C VAL A 966 73.50 32.61 40.03
N SER A 967 72.73 31.78 39.30
CA SER A 967 73.21 30.51 38.69
C SER A 967 73.45 30.68 37.17
N GLN A 968 74.46 30.00 36.60
CA GLN A 968 74.79 30.06 35.16
C GLN A 968 74.18 28.87 34.40
N ALA A 969 73.28 29.13 33.45
CA ALA A 969 72.46 28.12 32.76
C ALA A 969 73.08 27.59 31.43
N PRO A 970 72.80 26.33 31.04
CA PRO A 970 73.22 25.74 29.75
C PRO A 970 72.36 26.20 28.56
N VAL A 971 72.94 26.24 27.36
CA VAL A 971 72.30 26.67 26.10
C VAL A 971 71.47 25.54 25.47
N THR A 972 70.17 25.77 25.22
CA THR A 972 69.25 24.86 24.52
C THR A 972 68.72 25.47 23.22
N ILE A 973 68.36 24.65 22.23
CA ILE A 973 67.75 25.09 20.96
C ILE A 973 66.42 24.36 20.76
N ASP A 974 65.34 25.10 20.52
CA ASP A 974 64.06 24.51 20.08
C ASP A 974 64.12 24.21 18.57
N PRO A 975 63.68 23.04 18.09
CA PRO A 975 63.59 22.71 16.67
C PRO A 975 62.95 23.79 15.77
N LYS A 976 62.01 24.60 16.29
CA LYS A 976 61.36 25.70 15.56
C LYS A 976 62.29 26.88 15.27
N ASP A 977 63.32 27.06 16.09
CA ASP A 977 64.30 28.15 15.96
C ASP A 977 65.12 28.03 14.66
N LEU A 978 65.23 26.82 14.10
CA LEU A 978 65.95 26.53 12.86
C LEU A 978 65.35 27.23 11.62
N ILE A 979 64.07 27.64 11.68
CA ILE A 979 63.37 28.35 10.60
C ILE A 979 62.81 29.71 11.02
N GLY A 980 62.94 30.06 12.30
CA GLY A 980 62.44 31.29 12.90
C GLY A 980 63.32 32.51 12.61
N ASN A 981 62.98 33.63 13.24
CA ASN A 981 63.61 34.94 13.02
C ASN A 981 65.13 34.93 13.24
N ASP A 982 65.63 34.08 14.14
CA ASP A 982 67.06 34.00 14.45
C ASP A 982 67.88 33.33 13.34
N ALA A 983 67.26 32.44 12.57
CA ALA A 983 67.89 31.75 11.43
C ALA A 983 67.51 32.37 10.07
N GLU A 984 66.72 33.45 10.05
CA GLU A 984 66.09 34.01 8.85
C GLU A 984 67.11 34.37 7.75
N SER A 985 68.27 34.89 8.14
CA SER A 985 69.36 35.24 7.22
C SER A 985 69.88 34.05 6.42
N ALA A 986 69.86 32.84 7.00
CA ALA A 986 70.30 31.62 6.34
C ALA A 986 69.35 31.20 5.21
N TRP A 987 68.08 31.61 5.25
CA TRP A 987 67.00 31.16 4.35
C TRP A 987 66.73 32.07 3.14
N LYS A 988 67.37 33.24 3.05
CA LYS A 988 67.09 34.25 2.01
C LYS A 988 67.42 33.82 0.57
N SER A 989 68.30 32.84 0.37
CA SER A 989 68.77 32.39 -0.95
C SER A 989 67.98 31.20 -1.54
N GLY A 990 67.02 30.64 -0.80
CA GLY A 990 66.20 29.50 -1.24
C GLY A 990 66.92 28.13 -1.28
N GLN A 991 68.23 28.06 -1.01
CA GLN A 991 69.01 26.81 -0.91
C GLN A 991 69.96 26.86 0.29
N SER A 992 69.43 26.66 1.50
CA SER A 992 70.19 26.75 2.76
C SER A 992 70.87 25.43 3.12
N THR A 993 72.04 25.50 3.75
CA THR A 993 72.73 24.36 4.37
C THR A 993 72.67 24.43 5.89
N LEU A 994 72.82 23.28 6.56
CA LEU A 994 72.86 23.23 8.03
C LEU A 994 73.99 24.07 8.64
N ALA A 995 75.12 24.24 7.93
CA ALA A 995 76.19 25.17 8.32
C ALA A 995 75.69 26.61 8.45
N LEU A 996 74.99 27.10 7.42
CA LEU A 996 74.51 28.48 7.36
C LEU A 996 73.45 28.75 8.43
N ILE A 997 72.62 27.76 8.75
CA ILE A 997 71.60 27.87 9.80
C ILE A 997 72.27 27.93 11.19
N LYS A 998 73.30 27.12 11.42
CA LYS A 998 74.06 27.17 12.68
C LYS A 998 74.76 28.51 12.85
N GLU A 999 75.47 28.98 11.82
CA GLU A 999 76.15 30.28 11.84
C GLU A 999 75.17 31.45 12.06
N ALA A 1000 73.99 31.43 11.43
CA ALA A 1000 72.98 32.45 11.64
C ALA A 1000 72.46 32.48 13.10
N LEU A 1001 72.21 31.31 13.68
CA LEU A 1001 71.75 31.19 15.07
C LEU A 1001 72.83 31.64 16.07
N GLU A 1002 74.07 31.21 15.89
CA GLU A 1002 75.19 31.64 16.74
C GLU A 1002 75.45 33.14 16.63
N ALA A 1003 75.40 33.70 15.41
CA ALA A 1003 75.59 35.12 15.16
C ALA A 1003 74.48 35.98 15.78
N LYS A 1004 73.23 35.49 15.76
CA LYS A 1004 72.09 36.21 16.35
C LYS A 1004 72.06 36.10 17.87
N ARG A 1005 72.42 34.94 18.42
CA ARG A 1005 72.37 34.65 19.87
C ARG A 1005 73.64 35.07 20.61
N GLY A 1006 74.75 35.32 19.90
CA GLY A 1006 76.00 35.79 20.49
C GLY A 1006 76.74 34.74 21.33
N VAL A 1007 76.34 33.47 21.25
CA VAL A 1007 76.94 32.34 21.97
C VAL A 1007 77.16 31.16 21.02
N SER A 1008 78.27 30.44 21.20
CA SER A 1008 78.55 29.23 20.42
C SER A 1008 77.64 28.10 20.86
N ILE A 1009 77.07 27.41 19.87
CA ILE A 1009 76.11 26.34 20.06
C ILE A 1009 76.86 25.00 19.96
N PRO A 1010 76.78 24.12 20.99
CA PRO A 1010 77.35 22.78 20.93
C PRO A 1010 76.78 21.95 19.78
N ASP A 1011 77.65 21.19 19.12
CA ASP A 1011 77.34 20.42 17.91
C ASP A 1011 76.27 19.34 18.14
N ASP A 1012 76.27 18.71 19.31
CA ASP A 1012 75.32 17.70 19.75
C ASP A 1012 73.92 18.28 19.97
N VAL A 1013 73.83 19.46 20.59
CA VAL A 1013 72.57 20.20 20.79
C VAL A 1013 71.98 20.64 19.45
N PHE A 1014 72.81 21.17 18.54
CA PHE A 1014 72.36 21.57 17.22
C PHE A 1014 71.91 20.37 16.37
N ARG A 1015 72.66 19.27 16.41
CA ARG A 1015 72.31 18.04 15.69
C ARG A 1015 70.99 17.46 16.17
N TYR A 1016 70.79 17.39 17.49
CA TYR A 1016 69.54 16.90 18.07
C TYR A 1016 68.33 17.74 17.63
N ALA A 1017 68.45 19.07 17.66
CA ALA A 1017 67.38 19.97 17.20
C ALA A 1017 67.03 19.78 15.71
N VAL A 1018 68.05 19.57 14.86
CA VAL A 1018 67.86 19.30 13.42
C VAL A 1018 67.18 17.95 13.18
N GLU A 1019 67.57 16.91 13.91
CA GLU A 1019 66.94 15.58 13.81
C GLU A 1019 65.46 15.62 14.22
N GLN A 1020 65.13 16.32 15.30
CA GLN A 1020 63.74 16.51 15.69
C GLN A 1020 62.98 17.35 14.67
N ALA A 1021 63.56 18.44 14.15
CA ALA A 1021 62.90 19.28 13.16
C ALA A 1021 62.56 18.53 11.86
N ILE A 1022 63.40 17.58 11.43
CA ILE A 1022 63.08 16.70 10.29
C ILE A 1022 61.98 15.71 10.67
N LYS A 1023 62.03 15.13 11.88
CA LYS A 1023 61.05 14.15 12.36
C LYS A 1023 59.63 14.73 12.45
N VAL A 1024 59.48 15.98 12.91
CA VAL A 1024 58.18 16.68 12.95
C VAL A 1024 57.88 17.51 11.69
N GLY A 1025 58.70 17.40 10.64
CA GLY A 1025 58.40 17.98 9.33
C GLY A 1025 58.56 19.49 9.23
N ILE A 1026 59.33 20.12 10.13
CA ILE A 1026 59.62 21.56 10.14
C ILE A 1026 60.59 21.94 9.02
N ILE A 1027 61.54 21.06 8.70
CA ILE A 1027 62.45 21.17 7.56
C ILE A 1027 62.55 19.82 6.85
N ALA A 1028 62.74 19.83 5.53
CA ALA A 1028 62.94 18.61 4.73
C ALA A 1028 64.35 18.56 4.15
N SER A 1029 64.96 17.37 4.16
CA SER A 1029 66.25 17.07 3.52
C SER A 1029 66.06 15.91 2.56
N ASP A 1030 66.57 16.05 1.33
CA ASP A 1030 66.59 14.97 0.35
C ASP A 1030 67.85 14.07 0.52
N GLN A 1031 68.66 14.32 1.55
CA GLN A 1031 69.91 13.62 1.85
C GLN A 1031 69.91 13.06 3.29
N SER A 1032 70.43 11.84 3.46
CA SER A 1032 70.66 11.20 4.76
C SER A 1032 71.63 12.02 5.62
N LEU A 1033 71.36 12.13 6.93
CA LEU A 1033 72.17 12.87 7.91
C LEU A 1033 73.50 12.18 8.29
N THR A 1034 74.18 11.55 7.34
CA THR A 1034 75.49 10.89 7.52
C THR A 1034 76.63 11.74 6.94
N ASN A 1035 77.89 11.25 7.00
CA ASN A 1035 79.14 11.99 6.75
C ASN A 1035 79.02 13.25 5.85
N GLY A 1036 79.28 14.42 6.43
CA GLY A 1036 79.10 15.72 5.77
C GLY A 1036 77.92 16.56 6.28
N PHE A 1037 77.43 16.30 7.50
CA PHE A 1037 76.26 16.92 8.15
C PHE A 1037 76.05 18.42 7.82
N TYR A 1038 77.06 19.26 8.02
CA TYR A 1038 76.92 20.70 7.81
C TYR A 1038 76.80 21.15 6.34
N LYS A 1039 77.13 20.28 5.37
CA LYS A 1039 76.99 20.55 3.92
C LYS A 1039 75.63 20.14 3.36
N ILE A 1040 74.80 19.47 4.16
CA ILE A 1040 73.48 19.00 3.77
C ILE A 1040 72.58 20.20 3.50
N ARG A 1041 71.90 20.17 2.35
CA ARG A 1041 70.91 21.18 1.96
C ARG A 1041 69.54 20.81 2.49
N VAL A 1042 68.84 21.80 3.01
CA VAL A 1042 67.51 21.65 3.61
C VAL A 1042 66.53 22.65 2.99
N ARG A 1043 65.25 22.29 2.92
CA ARG A 1043 64.15 23.11 2.38
C ARG A 1043 62.99 23.23 3.36
N LYS A 1044 62.23 24.33 3.28
CA LYS A 1044 60.96 24.50 4.00
C LYS A 1044 59.85 23.72 3.25
N PRO A 1045 58.94 22.99 3.93
CA PRO A 1045 57.80 22.35 3.27
C PRO A 1045 56.78 23.39 2.78
N ALA A 1046 56.06 23.09 1.69
CA ALA A 1046 55.30 24.10 0.95
C ALA A 1046 54.01 24.60 1.63
N TRP A 1047 53.22 23.79 2.37
CA TRP A 1047 52.08 24.17 3.25
C TRP A 1047 51.34 22.94 3.84
N MET A 1048 50.58 23.09 4.96
CA MET A 1048 49.71 22.06 5.60
C MET A 1048 48.50 22.72 6.33
N ARG A 1049 47.32 22.07 6.40
CA ARG A 1049 46.10 22.50 7.11
C ARG A 1049 45.54 21.36 7.99
N HIS A 1050 44.91 21.69 9.12
CA HIS A 1050 44.40 20.73 10.13
C HIS A 1050 43.03 21.15 10.66
N ALA A 1051 42.12 20.19 10.90
CA ALA A 1051 40.76 20.36 11.46
C ALA A 1051 40.38 19.13 12.32
N GLU A 1052 39.58 19.31 13.38
CA GLU A 1052 39.19 18.28 14.35
C GLU A 1052 37.76 18.56 14.91
N SER A 1053 36.96 17.50 15.15
CA SER A 1053 35.63 17.52 15.77
C SER A 1053 35.26 16.13 16.31
N GLU A 1054 34.40 16.06 17.33
CA GLU A 1054 33.72 14.81 17.74
C GLU A 1054 32.52 14.56 16.81
N LEU A 1055 32.28 13.30 16.43
CA LEU A 1055 31.26 12.91 15.47
C LEU A 1055 30.38 11.79 16.04
N THR A 1056 29.08 11.87 15.80
CA THR A 1056 28.11 10.81 16.11
C THR A 1056 28.15 9.66 15.08
N GLU A 1057 27.48 8.54 15.36
CA GLU A 1057 27.43 7.38 14.44
C GLU A 1057 26.93 7.75 13.04
N ILE A 1058 25.91 8.63 12.95
CA ILE A 1058 25.33 9.10 11.68
C ILE A 1058 26.32 10.02 10.95
N GLU A 1059 26.97 10.95 11.67
CA GLU A 1059 27.93 11.89 11.07
C GLU A 1059 29.22 11.20 10.58
N ILE A 1060 29.60 10.06 11.16
CA ILE A 1060 30.70 9.22 10.65
C ILE A 1060 30.33 8.59 9.30
N GLN A 1061 29.08 8.15 9.15
CA GLN A 1061 28.58 7.61 7.87
C GLN A 1061 28.54 8.72 6.80
N ASP A 1062 28.04 9.90 7.16
CA ASP A 1062 28.00 11.06 6.25
C ASP A 1062 29.42 11.50 5.85
N LEU A 1063 30.38 11.51 6.77
CA LEU A 1063 31.78 11.81 6.46
C LEU A 1063 32.38 10.80 5.47
N ALA A 1064 32.05 9.51 5.61
CA ALA A 1064 32.54 8.47 4.70
C ALA A 1064 32.09 8.69 3.25
N GLU A 1065 30.87 9.18 3.03
CA GLU A 1065 30.37 9.56 1.70
C GLU A 1065 31.06 10.81 1.16
N MET A 1066 31.30 11.82 2.02
CA MET A 1066 31.94 13.09 1.65
C MET A 1066 33.46 13.01 1.39
N VAL A 1067 34.15 11.97 1.89
CA VAL A 1067 35.59 11.76 1.63
C VAL A 1067 35.88 11.58 0.13
N ILE A 1068 34.95 10.96 -0.61
CA ILE A 1068 35.06 10.80 -2.06
C ILE A 1068 35.00 12.17 -2.74
N ASP A 1069 34.04 13.01 -2.33
CA ASP A 1069 33.89 14.37 -2.86
C ASP A 1069 35.10 15.25 -2.53
N LEU A 1070 35.70 15.12 -1.33
CA LEU A 1070 36.92 15.84 -0.94
C LEU A 1070 38.14 15.47 -1.82
N ALA A 1071 38.29 14.18 -2.13
CA ALA A 1071 39.34 13.69 -3.02
C ALA A 1071 39.15 14.18 -4.46
N ASP A 1072 37.90 14.33 -4.92
CA ASP A 1072 37.57 14.85 -6.24
C ASP A 1072 37.72 16.38 -6.34
N ILE A 1073 37.44 17.12 -5.26
CA ILE A 1073 37.53 18.59 -5.21
C ILE A 1073 38.99 19.07 -5.23
N ALA A 1074 39.90 18.37 -4.57
CA ALA A 1074 41.31 18.74 -4.50
C ALA A 1074 42.23 17.51 -4.65
N PRO A 1075 42.27 16.89 -5.85
CA PRO A 1075 43.01 15.65 -6.12
C PRO A 1075 44.53 15.80 -5.98
N GLU A 1076 45.04 17.03 -5.94
CA GLU A 1076 46.45 17.35 -5.67
C GLU A 1076 46.84 17.28 -4.18
N LEU A 1077 45.88 17.12 -3.27
CA LEU A 1077 46.11 17.06 -1.82
C LEU A 1077 46.04 15.61 -1.30
N ASP A 1078 47.03 15.23 -0.49
CA ASP A 1078 47.08 13.94 0.19
C ASP A 1078 46.36 14.06 1.54
N PHE A 1079 45.07 13.67 1.58
CA PHE A 1079 44.25 13.70 2.79
C PHE A 1079 44.57 12.51 3.70
N LYS A 1080 44.90 12.79 4.97
CA LYS A 1080 45.16 11.77 6.01
C LYS A 1080 44.23 11.95 7.19
N PHE A 1081 43.50 10.89 7.52
CA PHE A 1081 42.55 10.86 8.62
C PHE A 1081 43.16 10.13 9.83
N ARG A 1082 42.92 10.66 11.03
CA ARG A 1082 43.29 10.02 12.30
C ARG A 1082 42.01 9.81 13.10
N ILE A 1083 41.71 8.57 13.43
CA ILE A 1083 40.51 8.16 14.17
C ILE A 1083 40.95 7.71 15.57
N SER A 1084 40.28 8.22 16.61
CA SER A 1084 40.41 7.77 17.99
C SER A 1084 39.05 7.26 18.45
N ILE A 1085 39.01 6.07 19.05
CA ILE A 1085 37.78 5.49 19.60
C ILE A 1085 37.99 5.39 21.11
N THR A 1086 36.99 5.81 21.89
CA THR A 1086 37.01 5.77 23.35
C THR A 1086 35.72 5.11 23.83
N ALA A 1087 35.82 4.20 24.80
CA ALA A 1087 34.67 3.52 25.39
C ALA A 1087 34.81 3.57 26.92
N GLU A 1088 33.75 3.99 27.61
CA GLU A 1088 33.74 4.17 29.07
C GLU A 1088 32.68 3.27 29.70
N GLY A 1089 33.04 2.56 30.78
CA GLY A 1089 32.17 1.59 31.45
C GLY A 1089 32.97 0.56 32.25
N GLU A 1090 32.30 -0.48 32.75
CA GLU A 1090 32.99 -1.60 33.40
C GLU A 1090 33.91 -2.33 32.41
N SER A 1091 35.12 -2.69 32.86
CA SER A 1091 36.13 -3.34 32.00
C SER A 1091 35.57 -4.63 31.39
N PRO A 1092 35.51 -4.76 30.05
CA PRO A 1092 35.00 -5.96 29.42
C PRO A 1092 35.92 -7.15 29.69
N SER A 1093 35.37 -8.36 29.62
CA SER A 1093 36.17 -9.59 29.70
C SER A 1093 37.16 -9.70 28.51
N ASN A 1094 38.28 -10.40 28.69
CA ASN A 1094 39.28 -10.59 27.63
C ASN A 1094 38.70 -11.19 26.34
N GLU A 1095 37.70 -12.07 26.43
CA GLU A 1095 37.03 -12.66 25.25
C GLU A 1095 36.19 -11.62 24.49
N VAL A 1096 35.58 -10.67 25.20
CA VAL A 1096 34.85 -9.54 24.59
C VAL A 1096 35.83 -8.55 23.98
N LEU A 1097 36.94 -8.25 24.65
CA LEU A 1097 37.99 -7.38 24.13
C LEU A 1097 38.65 -7.97 22.87
N GLU A 1098 38.90 -9.28 22.83
CA GLU A 1098 39.38 -9.98 21.63
C GLU A 1098 38.38 -9.86 20.47
N LYS A 1099 37.08 -10.06 20.72
CA LYS A 1099 36.04 -9.91 19.68
C LYS A 1099 35.91 -8.47 19.19
N ILE A 1100 36.00 -7.47 20.07
CA ILE A 1100 36.01 -6.05 19.68
C ILE A 1100 37.23 -5.76 18.80
N ASN A 1101 38.41 -6.23 19.21
CA ASN A 1101 39.64 -6.06 18.44
C ASN A 1101 39.62 -6.83 17.10
N GLU A 1102 38.98 -8.01 17.02
CA GLU A 1102 38.74 -8.72 15.75
C GLU A 1102 37.85 -7.90 14.80
N VAL A 1103 36.86 -7.17 15.33
CA VAL A 1103 36.02 -6.28 14.52
C VAL A 1103 36.83 -5.08 14.03
N PHE A 1104 37.64 -4.45 14.88
CA PHE A 1104 38.50 -3.32 14.48
C PHE A 1104 39.57 -3.72 13.45
N GLN A 1105 40.11 -4.93 13.57
CA GLN A 1105 41.08 -5.46 12.60
C GLN A 1105 40.50 -5.66 11.20
N LYS A 1106 39.17 -5.72 11.04
CA LYS A 1106 38.55 -5.72 9.69
C LYS A 1106 38.72 -4.38 8.97
N VAL A 1107 38.93 -3.30 9.70
CA VAL A 1107 39.18 -1.95 9.16
C VAL A 1107 40.68 -1.74 8.94
N THR A 1108 41.50 -1.98 9.96
CA THR A 1108 42.96 -2.00 9.84
C THR A 1108 43.62 -2.71 11.01
N ASP A 1109 44.69 -3.44 10.74
CA ASP A 1109 45.48 -4.21 11.71
C ASP A 1109 46.12 -3.36 12.82
N LYS A 1110 46.12 -2.03 12.65
CA LYS A 1110 46.69 -1.04 13.58
C LYS A 1110 45.68 -0.50 14.59
N LEU A 1111 44.37 -0.74 14.38
CA LEU A 1111 43.31 -0.25 15.26
C LEU A 1111 42.93 -1.35 16.26
N LYS A 1112 43.21 -1.10 17.53
CA LYS A 1112 42.89 -2.01 18.64
C LYS A 1112 42.78 -1.21 19.94
N PHE A 1113 41.93 -1.66 20.85
CA PHE A 1113 42.00 -1.24 22.24
C PHE A 1113 43.17 -1.96 22.93
N ASP A 1114 43.88 -1.21 23.77
CA ASP A 1114 45.05 -1.69 24.52
C ASP A 1114 44.67 -2.64 25.67
#